data_AF-A0A090N4L8-F1
#
_entry.id   AF-A0A090N4L8-F1
#
_cell.length_a   1.000
_cell.length_b   1.000
_cell.length_c   1.000
_cell.angle_alpha   90.00
_cell.angle_beta   90.00
_cell.angle_gamma   90.00
#
_symmetry.space_group_name_H-M   'P 1'
#
loop_
_entity.id
_entity.type
_entity.pdbx_description
1 polymer ?
#
loop_
_entity_poly.entity_id
_entity_poly.type
_entity_poly.pdbx_seq_one_letter_code
_entity_poly.pdbx_strand_id
1 'polypeptide(L)'
;MMTSGNLAYFTKTRNLRLHHKIHTVRELRAAVCRTQPSTDISNGAVDEASVCTSTSDSESERVRCEISSSRQYVDREEFGEHGAAFLSGNYYPVVQEVTASCSCNERKAVDENPSMRVVGTIPTDFPLGQYAYVGPNPKFPVEHYKRWGQGPGQQDFGLGVGWHHWFEGDGMIYATDFCAGEKVKYRNRFIRTTSWERETKHGARIFRPLMNADGPTFLANALANFVQSGKFMKDSANTALLHFAGRTYALQDTCPPWELDAETLDTVSASTFDGKLPWYVPFTAHPKILPWTGELVFFGFNPVSPPHCTVGTLTPQGEVSSVNPLWSLPFVGSIFMHDFCVTEHFTIIFEGSMDIKPIRQILGIHPLQYNEGKRARFGVLNRGARSNNVSWFNCSCAQMVYHFINAWEDKNAKGEQLIVIVGVREDGFFHEAMRPNGSSAWVQQAVRIGDKIPRVHEWKINLVTGEVAEEYLFHVPMETPRINDKFVGMQNRYAYAGRILLSELETSTQLKFDAIVKIDLHERKTTVYEHGPNRYGMEAQFIARPGSEEEDDGWLIMYVHDESNMSADYQGCTQCVILDARNLEAGPVASISLPERVPYGAHCMWRADMIRPGETFKGAAHDTNVVAVDAKINPQNRPKLFAFTDSQKGELLDATARGISRLALGLFVHGWSPRIAFDDVSRYAFVRGAGLRLQELNGLEKARARQSNAEKMSDGLLIPTLELYDIEDDGSCRLVREVLNILDVAYVCKPCSQHLSKYRSELELLRGVPTGSEQIPYLRDTRDERVKKIGPDAIIQYLYNEYLDGEKPSFLVSLVGWFSKASARTNKTSGFTGSSTVLEQPLVFWAYEASPFCAVVRKALYELGLPHVVLPCARGSIRRDALYKRVGAFQVPFLEDPNTGVSLFESSDIVDYLKRMYTS
;
A
#
# COMPACT_ATOMS: atom_id res chain seq x y z
N MET A 1 -21.74 8.35 -43.05
CA MET A 1 -22.81 9.31 -43.42
C MET A 1 -23.97 9.03 -42.46
N MET A 2 -24.48 9.94 -41.62
CA MET A 2 -24.86 11.37 -41.81
C MET A 2 -26.01 11.52 -42.82
N THR A 3 -27.11 12.27 -42.59
CA THR A 3 -27.39 13.36 -41.61
C THR A 3 -28.85 13.39 -41.09
N SER A 4 -29.08 14.15 -39.99
CA SER A 4 -30.25 15.04 -39.71
C SER A 4 -31.69 14.47 -39.54
N GLY A 5 -32.57 15.06 -38.71
CA GLY A 5 -32.41 16.29 -37.90
C GLY A 5 -33.59 16.62 -36.94
N ASN A 6 -33.52 17.78 -36.29
CA ASN A 6 -34.32 18.18 -35.11
C ASN A 6 -35.68 18.84 -35.43
N LEU A 7 -36.64 18.84 -34.48
CA LEU A 7 -37.04 20.05 -33.71
C LEU A 7 -37.89 19.70 -32.45
N ALA A 8 -38.38 20.70 -31.70
CA ALA A 8 -38.83 20.54 -30.30
C ALA A 8 -40.01 21.46 -29.87
N TYR A 9 -40.40 21.31 -28.59
CA TYR A 9 -41.34 22.12 -27.78
C TYR A 9 -42.87 22.04 -28.05
N PHE A 10 -43.61 21.64 -27.01
CA PHE A 10 -44.49 22.55 -26.26
C PHE A 10 -44.85 22.01 -24.87
N THR A 11 -45.17 22.88 -23.90
CA THR A 11 -45.55 22.53 -22.52
C THR A 11 -46.98 22.96 -22.18
N LYS A 12 -47.72 22.13 -21.42
CA LYS A 12 -48.70 22.59 -20.42
C LYS A 12 -49.20 21.50 -19.48
N THR A 13 -49.60 21.93 -18.27
CA THR A 13 -50.09 21.11 -17.16
C THR A 13 -51.61 20.99 -17.13
N ARG A 14 -52.14 19.93 -16.50
CA ARG A 14 -53.37 20.01 -15.69
C ARG A 14 -53.51 18.86 -14.68
N ASN A 15 -54.10 19.19 -13.52
CA ASN A 15 -54.48 18.25 -12.47
C ASN A 15 -55.76 17.49 -12.81
N LEU A 16 -55.96 16.32 -12.21
CA LEU A 16 -57.28 15.81 -11.80
C LEU A 16 -57.14 14.92 -10.55
N ARG A 17 -58.04 15.12 -9.58
CA ARG A 17 -58.27 14.26 -8.40
C ARG A 17 -59.67 13.66 -8.52
N LEU A 18 -59.92 12.49 -7.89
CA LEU A 18 -60.94 12.28 -6.83
C LEU A 18 -61.45 10.82 -6.73
N HIS A 19 -61.38 10.26 -5.51
CA HIS A 19 -62.23 9.19 -4.95
C HIS A 19 -62.25 7.83 -5.70
N HIS A 20 -62.65 6.68 -5.12
CA HIS A 20 -63.24 6.33 -3.81
C HIS A 20 -62.75 4.89 -3.43
N LYS A 21 -63.03 4.22 -2.31
CA LYS A 21 -63.94 4.42 -1.15
C LYS A 21 -63.30 3.79 0.12
N ILE A 22 -64.11 3.46 1.14
CA ILE A 22 -63.75 2.71 2.36
C ILE A 22 -64.82 1.62 2.58
N HIS A 23 -64.45 0.49 3.18
CA HIS A 23 -65.39 -0.40 3.89
C HIS A 23 -64.83 -0.75 5.27
N THR A 24 -65.71 -0.84 6.27
CA THR A 24 -65.37 -1.04 7.68
C THR A 24 -66.35 -2.04 8.30
N VAL A 25 -65.86 -2.99 9.11
CA VAL A 25 -66.70 -3.84 9.98
C VAL A 25 -66.05 -3.96 11.37
N ARG A 26 -66.91 -4.10 12.38
CA ARG A 26 -66.69 -4.16 13.85
C ARG A 26 -66.43 -5.62 14.29
N GLU A 27 -66.13 -6.04 15.53
CA GLU A 27 -65.85 -5.44 16.86
C GLU A 27 -65.27 -6.58 17.76
N LEU A 28 -64.52 -6.27 18.85
CA LEU A 28 -64.67 -6.86 20.22
C LEU A 28 -63.60 -6.34 21.23
N ARG A 29 -63.69 -6.76 22.51
CA ARG A 29 -62.96 -6.23 23.72
C ARG A 29 -62.53 -7.40 24.65
N ALA A 30 -61.70 -7.28 25.69
CA ALA A 30 -61.09 -6.16 26.45
C ALA A 30 -59.59 -6.47 26.75
N ALA A 31 -58.82 -6.04 27.78
CA ALA A 31 -59.02 -5.27 29.04
C ALA A 31 -57.68 -4.53 29.43
N VAL A 32 -57.62 -3.49 30.27
CA VAL A 32 -57.55 -3.43 31.78
C VAL A 32 -56.38 -4.25 32.38
N CYS A 33 -55.43 -3.74 33.20
CA CYS A 33 -55.16 -2.43 33.86
C CYS A 33 -53.68 -2.01 33.58
N ARG A 34 -53.26 -0.75 33.38
CA ARG A 34 -53.27 0.48 34.23
C ARG A 34 -52.51 0.40 35.56
N THR A 35 -51.37 1.12 35.64
CA THR A 35 -51.12 2.24 36.60
C THR A 35 -49.99 3.16 36.11
N GLN A 36 -50.21 4.48 36.16
CA GLN A 36 -49.17 5.52 36.29
C GLN A 36 -49.37 6.20 37.66
N PRO A 37 -48.48 7.12 38.09
CA PRO A 37 -48.87 8.53 37.96
C PRO A 37 -47.73 9.55 37.69
N SER A 38 -48.13 10.67 37.07
CA SER A 38 -47.77 12.10 37.35
C SER A 38 -46.31 12.52 37.57
N THR A 39 -45.63 13.28 36.69
CA THR A 39 -45.82 14.69 36.24
C THR A 39 -45.33 15.80 37.19
N ASP A 40 -44.34 16.55 36.70
CA ASP A 40 -44.28 18.03 36.61
C ASP A 40 -43.58 18.96 37.64
N ILE A 41 -43.02 20.04 37.06
CA ILE A 41 -42.82 21.43 37.56
C ILE A 41 -41.48 21.91 38.21
N SER A 42 -40.99 23.01 37.58
CA SER A 42 -40.19 24.15 38.09
C SER A 42 -38.66 24.18 38.06
N ASN A 43 -38.14 25.34 37.60
CA ASN A 43 -36.76 25.80 37.70
C ASN A 43 -36.51 26.47 39.07
N GLY A 44 -35.25 26.51 39.51
CA GLY A 44 -34.79 27.43 40.55
C GLY A 44 -33.26 27.55 40.52
N ALA A 45 -32.74 28.77 40.44
CA ALA A 45 -31.30 29.05 40.50
C ALA A 45 -31.05 30.18 41.51
N VAL A 46 -30.07 29.99 42.39
CA VAL A 46 -29.60 30.96 43.39
C VAL A 46 -28.11 30.74 43.62
N ASP A 47 -27.30 31.77 43.48
CA ASP A 47 -25.91 31.83 43.96
C ASP A 47 -25.88 32.28 45.43
N GLU A 48 -24.95 31.76 46.23
CA GLU A 48 -24.19 32.57 47.20
C GLU A 48 -22.97 31.81 47.75
N ALA A 49 -21.98 32.54 48.30
CA ALA A 49 -20.69 31.98 48.73
C ALA A 49 -20.11 32.69 49.98
N SER A 50 -19.52 31.92 50.91
CA SER A 50 -18.58 32.37 51.98
C SER A 50 -18.23 31.21 52.94
N VAL A 51 -17.19 31.25 53.80
CA VAL A 51 -15.76 31.62 53.62
C VAL A 51 -14.95 31.16 54.87
N CYS A 52 -13.71 30.66 54.70
CA CYS A 52 -12.70 30.34 55.76
C CYS A 52 -13.06 29.24 56.80
N THR A 53 -12.14 28.60 57.55
CA THR A 53 -10.71 28.88 57.92
C THR A 53 -9.76 27.65 57.76
N SER A 54 -8.45 27.89 57.88
CA SER A 54 -7.30 26.94 57.89
C SER A 54 -7.20 26.11 59.21
N THR A 55 -6.34 25.06 59.40
CA THR A 55 -4.87 24.91 59.12
C THR A 55 -4.33 23.47 59.02
N SER A 56 -3.07 23.35 58.55
CA SER A 56 -2.02 22.33 58.85
C SER A 56 -2.11 20.89 58.29
N ASP A 57 -1.55 20.73 57.08
CA ASP A 57 -0.42 19.86 56.69
C ASP A 57 -0.42 18.30 56.79
N SER A 58 0.07 17.72 55.69
CA SER A 58 0.68 16.38 55.50
C SER A 58 -0.20 15.12 55.62
N GLU A 59 -0.64 14.59 54.48
CA GLU A 59 -0.13 13.29 53.96
C GLU A 59 -0.49 13.08 52.47
N SER A 60 0.24 12.18 51.81
CA SER A 60 0.33 12.00 50.34
C SER A 60 -0.93 12.19 49.47
N GLU A 61 -0.83 13.07 48.47
CA GLU A 61 -1.80 13.18 47.36
C GLU A 61 -1.73 11.96 46.42
N ARG A 62 -2.49 10.91 46.76
CA ARG A 62 -3.03 10.02 45.72
C ARG A 62 -4.15 10.78 44.99
N VAL A 63 -3.83 11.32 43.82
CA VAL A 63 -4.83 11.94 42.92
C VAL A 63 -5.85 10.88 42.50
N ARG A 64 -6.94 10.76 43.26
CA ARG A 64 -8.16 10.09 42.83
C ARG A 64 -8.81 10.96 41.75
N CYS A 65 -8.38 10.75 40.51
CA CYS A 65 -9.17 11.18 39.36
C CYS A 65 -10.50 10.42 39.42
N GLU A 66 -11.61 11.15 39.59
CA GLU A 66 -12.95 10.57 39.54
C GLU A 66 -13.26 10.19 38.08
N ILE A 67 -12.87 8.97 37.71
CA ILE A 67 -13.05 8.45 36.36
C ILE A 67 -14.53 8.14 36.16
N SER A 68 -15.22 9.09 35.52
CA SER A 68 -16.54 8.89 34.91
C SER A 68 -16.61 7.57 34.14
N SER A 69 -17.73 6.87 34.24
CA SER A 69 -18.03 5.62 33.53
C SER A 69 -18.15 5.77 32.00
N SER A 70 -17.85 6.95 31.45
CA SER A 70 -17.91 7.27 30.03
C SER A 70 -16.74 6.72 29.19
N ARG A 71 -15.69 6.15 29.78
CA ARG A 71 -14.50 5.64 29.04
C ARG A 71 -14.74 4.44 28.12
N GLN A 72 -15.95 3.87 28.08
CA GLN A 72 -16.25 2.70 27.27
C GLN A 72 -16.37 3.01 25.76
N TYR A 73 -16.63 4.28 25.41
CA TYR A 73 -16.65 4.79 24.04
C TYR A 73 -15.85 6.08 23.91
N VAL A 74 -15.10 6.25 22.82
CA VAL A 74 -14.42 7.51 22.48
C VAL A 74 -15.36 8.48 21.73
N ASP A 75 -15.00 9.77 21.70
CA ASP A 75 -15.88 10.84 21.21
C ASP A 75 -16.13 10.78 19.68
N ARG A 76 -17.37 11.03 19.26
CA ARG A 76 -17.77 10.93 17.84
C ARG A 76 -17.32 12.13 16.99
N GLU A 77 -17.09 13.31 17.55
CA GLU A 77 -16.59 14.46 16.79
C GLU A 77 -15.07 14.37 16.58
N GLU A 78 -14.33 13.99 17.62
CA GLU A 78 -12.87 13.77 17.54
C GLU A 78 -12.50 12.55 16.68
N PHE A 79 -13.27 11.45 16.74
CA PHE A 79 -12.92 10.18 16.08
C PHE A 79 -13.77 9.82 14.86
N GLY A 80 -14.88 10.51 14.61
CA GLY A 80 -15.89 10.09 13.63
C GLY A 80 -16.70 8.89 14.14
N GLU A 81 -17.85 8.60 13.53
CA GLU A 81 -18.70 7.47 13.94
C GLU A 81 -17.97 6.13 13.86
N HIS A 82 -17.31 5.84 12.74
CA HIS A 82 -16.54 4.59 12.57
C HIS A 82 -15.30 4.53 13.45
N GLY A 83 -14.54 5.62 13.57
CA GLY A 83 -13.39 5.66 14.47
C GLY A 83 -13.82 5.46 15.92
N ALA A 84 -14.94 6.06 16.34
CA ALA A 84 -15.50 5.86 17.66
C ALA A 84 -15.97 4.41 17.89
N ALA A 85 -16.64 3.78 16.92
CA ALA A 85 -17.05 2.39 17.05
C ALA A 85 -15.85 1.42 17.12
N PHE A 86 -14.88 1.56 16.23
CA PHE A 86 -13.75 0.63 16.07
C PHE A 86 -12.48 1.02 16.86
N LEU A 87 -12.64 1.82 17.92
CA LEU A 87 -11.63 2.08 18.96
C LEU A 87 -12.19 1.91 20.38
N SER A 88 -13.38 1.29 20.50
CA SER A 88 -14.17 1.21 21.74
C SER A 88 -14.59 -0.23 22.03
N GLY A 89 -14.96 -0.54 23.28
CA GLY A 89 -15.23 -1.93 23.69
C GLY A 89 -14.03 -2.85 23.40
N ASN A 90 -14.26 -4.08 22.94
CA ASN A 90 -13.17 -4.98 22.55
C ASN A 90 -12.43 -4.56 21.24
N TYR A 91 -12.84 -3.51 20.53
CA TYR A 91 -12.01 -2.91 19.47
C TYR A 91 -10.91 -1.98 20.01
N TYR A 92 -10.90 -1.70 21.31
CA TYR A 92 -9.84 -0.89 21.92
C TYR A 92 -8.46 -1.58 21.78
N PRO A 93 -7.37 -0.84 21.49
CA PRO A 93 -6.01 -1.38 21.38
C PRO A 93 -5.56 -2.32 22.50
N VAL A 94 -4.86 -3.41 22.14
CA VAL A 94 -4.07 -4.24 23.06
C VAL A 94 -2.59 -4.05 22.74
N VAL A 95 -1.87 -3.36 23.63
CA VAL A 95 -0.45 -3.00 23.39
C VAL A 95 0.55 -3.97 24.03
N GLN A 96 0.09 -4.92 24.85
CA GLN A 96 0.95 -5.86 25.58
C GLN A 96 1.23 -7.11 24.75
N GLU A 97 2.51 -7.46 24.58
CA GLU A 97 2.94 -8.74 24.03
C GLU A 97 3.20 -9.72 25.18
N VAL A 98 2.37 -10.76 25.28
CA VAL A 98 2.33 -11.71 26.38
C VAL A 98 2.85 -13.08 25.92
N THR A 99 3.30 -13.91 26.86
CA THR A 99 3.51 -15.34 26.65
C THR A 99 3.21 -16.07 27.95
N ALA A 100 2.27 -17.02 27.90
CA ALA A 100 1.83 -17.79 29.06
C ALA A 100 1.59 -19.25 28.67
N SER A 101 1.47 -20.12 29.67
CA SER A 101 1.09 -21.52 29.48
C SER A 101 0.45 -22.09 30.74
N CYS A 102 -0.36 -23.14 30.57
CA CYS A 102 -0.91 -23.94 31.65
C CYS A 102 -0.89 -25.44 31.28
N SER A 103 -1.05 -26.31 32.29
CA SER A 103 -1.39 -27.71 32.05
C SER A 103 -2.91 -27.89 32.03
N CYS A 104 -3.40 -28.81 31.20
CA CYS A 104 -4.82 -29.17 31.13
C CYS A 104 -5.38 -29.68 32.48
N ASN A 105 -4.52 -30.18 33.37
CA ASN A 105 -4.90 -30.77 34.64
C ASN A 105 -4.83 -29.81 35.85
N GLU A 106 -4.28 -28.60 35.70
CA GLU A 106 -4.09 -27.67 36.84
C GLU A 106 -5.38 -26.96 37.25
N ARG A 107 -6.02 -27.48 38.30
CA ARG A 107 -7.17 -26.83 38.98
C ARG A 107 -6.70 -25.84 40.05
N LYS A 108 -6.19 -24.68 39.63
CA LYS A 108 -5.88 -23.57 40.56
C LYS A 108 -7.14 -22.90 41.13
N ALA A 109 -6.98 -22.27 42.30
CA ALA A 109 -8.00 -21.44 42.95
C ALA A 109 -8.20 -20.10 42.21
N VAL A 110 -9.27 -19.37 42.55
CA VAL A 110 -9.73 -18.19 41.80
C VAL A 110 -8.90 -16.92 42.09
N ASP A 111 -8.25 -16.85 43.25
CA ASP A 111 -7.67 -15.61 43.79
C ASP A 111 -6.22 -15.30 43.33
N GLU A 112 -5.68 -16.01 42.32
CA GLU A 112 -4.37 -15.72 41.69
C GLU A 112 -4.56 -15.18 40.25
N ASN A 113 -4.28 -13.89 40.05
CA ASN A 113 -4.46 -13.17 38.78
C ASN A 113 -3.20 -13.21 37.87
N PRO A 114 -3.29 -13.50 36.55
CA PRO A 114 -4.31 -14.23 35.79
C PRO A 114 -3.72 -15.51 35.17
N SER A 115 -3.80 -16.66 35.87
CA SER A 115 -3.31 -17.91 35.27
C SER A 115 -4.24 -18.41 34.16
N MET A 116 -3.68 -18.71 32.97
CA MET A 116 -4.40 -19.45 31.92
C MET A 116 -5.04 -20.71 32.51
N ARG A 117 -6.29 -21.00 32.13
CA ARG A 117 -7.04 -22.11 32.71
C ARG A 117 -7.92 -22.80 31.69
N VAL A 118 -7.85 -24.13 31.66
CA VAL A 118 -8.79 -24.99 30.93
C VAL A 118 -10.05 -25.21 31.76
N VAL A 119 -11.20 -25.16 31.09
CA VAL A 119 -12.54 -25.49 31.58
C VAL A 119 -13.13 -26.53 30.64
N GLY A 120 -13.86 -27.52 31.16
CA GLY A 120 -14.18 -28.74 30.41
C GLY A 120 -12.97 -29.67 30.33
N THR A 121 -12.83 -30.40 29.23
CA THR A 121 -11.70 -31.29 28.96
C THR A 121 -11.38 -31.26 27.47
N ILE A 122 -10.14 -30.91 27.11
CA ILE A 122 -9.69 -30.95 25.70
C ILE A 122 -9.73 -32.43 25.25
N PRO A 123 -10.43 -32.77 24.16
CA PRO A 123 -10.55 -34.16 23.69
C PRO A 123 -9.19 -34.81 23.43
N THR A 124 -9.05 -36.11 23.75
CA THR A 124 -7.79 -36.86 23.56
C THR A 124 -7.42 -37.05 22.08
N ASP A 125 -8.38 -36.85 21.18
CA ASP A 125 -8.30 -36.87 19.73
C ASP A 125 -8.43 -35.45 19.11
N PHE A 126 -8.32 -34.40 19.92
CA PHE A 126 -8.05 -33.05 19.42
C PHE A 126 -6.59 -32.98 18.92
N PRO A 127 -6.33 -32.59 17.65
CA PRO A 127 -4.98 -32.61 17.11
C PRO A 127 -4.00 -31.67 17.83
N LEU A 128 -2.73 -32.08 17.89
CA LEU A 128 -1.64 -31.18 18.28
C LEU A 128 -1.40 -30.14 17.17
N GLY A 129 -1.08 -28.90 17.56
CA GLY A 129 -0.93 -27.80 16.62
C GLY A 129 -1.15 -26.44 17.26
N GLN A 130 -1.47 -25.47 16.41
CA GLN A 130 -1.56 -24.06 16.75
C GLN A 130 -2.78 -23.45 16.06
N TYR A 131 -3.73 -22.97 16.84
CA TYR A 131 -4.76 -22.05 16.37
C TYR A 131 -4.19 -20.64 16.41
N ALA A 132 -4.23 -19.92 15.29
CA ALA A 132 -3.72 -18.56 15.20
C ALA A 132 -4.75 -17.62 14.57
N TYR A 133 -4.85 -16.42 15.12
CA TYR A 133 -5.76 -15.36 14.68
C TYR A 133 -4.98 -14.10 14.35
N VAL A 134 -5.42 -13.30 13.38
CA VAL A 134 -4.89 -11.96 13.11
C VAL A 134 -6.01 -10.94 13.00
N GLY A 135 -5.70 -9.70 13.38
CA GLY A 135 -6.62 -8.58 13.19
C GLY A 135 -5.92 -7.23 13.15
N PRO A 136 -6.63 -6.17 12.72
CA PRO A 136 -6.19 -4.79 12.89
C PRO A 136 -6.25 -4.41 14.37
N ASN A 137 -5.09 -4.14 14.95
CA ASN A 137 -4.90 -3.70 16.33
C ASN A 137 -4.04 -2.42 16.34
N PRO A 138 -4.62 -1.23 16.57
CA PRO A 138 -3.89 0.03 16.47
C PRO A 138 -2.82 0.15 17.57
N LYS A 139 -1.52 0.20 17.24
CA LYS A 139 -0.43 0.04 18.24
C LYS A 139 -0.25 1.18 19.25
N PHE A 140 -0.81 2.37 19.00
CA PHE A 140 -0.67 3.53 19.90
C PHE A 140 -1.91 3.72 20.80
N PRO A 141 -1.81 4.50 21.89
CA PRO A 141 -3.00 4.97 22.61
C PRO A 141 -4.01 5.66 21.69
N VAL A 142 -5.31 5.56 22.03
CA VAL A 142 -6.41 6.06 21.18
C VAL A 142 -6.26 7.52 20.79
N GLU A 143 -5.64 8.38 21.61
CA GLU A 143 -5.39 9.79 21.27
C GLU A 143 -4.70 10.02 19.91
N HIS A 144 -3.86 9.08 19.43
CA HIS A 144 -3.25 9.18 18.10
C HIS A 144 -4.24 8.88 16.95
N TYR A 145 -5.39 8.27 17.23
CA TYR A 145 -6.37 7.82 16.24
C TYR A 145 -7.57 8.75 16.08
N LYS A 146 -7.56 9.91 16.75
CA LYS A 146 -8.38 11.07 16.40
C LYS A 146 -8.23 11.45 14.92
N ARG A 147 -9.15 12.30 14.46
CA ARG A 147 -9.09 13.02 13.18
C ARG A 147 -7.67 13.49 12.89
N TRP A 148 -7.20 13.26 11.66
CA TRP A 148 -5.84 13.59 11.28
C TRP A 148 -5.52 15.07 11.57
N GLY A 149 -4.39 15.31 12.25
CA GLY A 149 -3.96 16.64 12.68
C GLY A 149 -4.30 16.98 14.13
N GLN A 150 -5.17 16.21 14.79
CA GLN A 150 -5.52 16.40 16.21
C GLN A 150 -4.84 15.39 17.14
N GLY A 151 -4.31 14.28 16.62
CA GLY A 151 -3.60 13.27 17.42
C GLY A 151 -2.14 13.63 17.71
N PRO A 152 -1.54 13.18 18.82
CA PRO A 152 -0.17 13.51 19.19
C PRO A 152 0.86 13.16 18.10
N GLY A 153 1.79 14.09 17.85
CA GLY A 153 2.84 14.00 16.83
C GLY A 153 2.40 14.37 15.40
N GLN A 154 1.11 14.56 15.14
CA GLN A 154 0.61 14.86 13.79
C GLN A 154 0.73 16.35 13.47
N GLN A 155 1.18 16.65 12.25
CA GLN A 155 1.12 18.00 11.69
C GLN A 155 -0.03 18.08 10.68
N ASP A 156 -1.00 18.95 10.96
CA ASP A 156 -1.93 19.42 9.93
C ASP A 156 -1.29 20.57 9.15
N PHE A 157 -1.58 20.59 7.86
CA PHE A 157 -1.19 21.64 6.91
C PHE A 157 -2.44 22.27 6.24
N GLY A 158 -3.65 22.00 6.75
CA GLY A 158 -4.92 22.41 6.16
C GLY A 158 -5.27 21.66 4.87
N LEU A 159 -4.62 20.50 4.62
CA LEU A 159 -4.70 19.78 3.35
C LEU A 159 -5.87 18.77 3.26
N GLY A 160 -6.66 18.63 4.32
CA GLY A 160 -7.95 17.92 4.29
C GLY A 160 -8.30 17.20 5.59
N VAL A 161 -9.45 16.54 5.59
CA VAL A 161 -10.05 15.84 6.73
C VAL A 161 -10.11 14.33 6.49
N GLY A 162 -9.74 13.56 7.51
CA GLY A 162 -9.95 12.12 7.55
C GLY A 162 -9.73 11.54 8.94
N TRP A 163 -10.38 10.42 9.22
CA TRP A 163 -10.39 9.72 10.51
C TRP A 163 -9.79 8.31 10.37
N HIS A 164 -9.54 7.61 11.47
CA HIS A 164 -9.08 6.22 11.40
C HIS A 164 -10.15 5.31 10.77
N HIS A 165 -9.73 4.37 9.93
CA HIS A 165 -10.54 3.22 9.54
C HIS A 165 -9.92 1.93 10.12
N TRP A 166 -10.73 1.10 10.79
CA TRP A 166 -10.34 -0.19 11.40
C TRP A 166 -9.29 -0.98 10.60
N PHE A 167 -9.55 -1.27 9.31
CA PHE A 167 -8.62 -2.00 8.43
C PHE A 167 -7.22 -1.35 8.23
N GLU A 168 -7.00 -0.09 8.63
CA GLU A 168 -5.69 0.59 8.61
C GLU A 168 -4.87 0.38 9.91
N GLY A 169 -5.43 -0.34 10.90
CA GLY A 169 -4.73 -0.73 12.13
C GLY A 169 -3.55 -1.67 11.86
N ASP A 170 -2.53 -1.63 12.71
CA ASP A 170 -1.35 -2.52 12.61
C ASP A 170 -1.76 -3.98 12.82
N GLY A 171 -1.11 -4.94 12.16
CA GLY A 171 -1.39 -6.36 12.36
C GLY A 171 -0.88 -6.85 13.71
N MET A 172 -1.71 -7.58 14.46
CA MET A 172 -1.26 -8.37 15.61
C MET A 172 -1.77 -9.81 15.48
N ILE A 173 -0.87 -10.77 15.69
CA ILE A 173 -1.15 -12.21 15.69
C ILE A 173 -1.36 -12.70 17.13
N TYR A 174 -2.35 -13.58 17.33
CA TYR A 174 -2.75 -14.16 18.62
C TYR A 174 -2.86 -15.69 18.47
N ALA A 175 -1.92 -16.44 19.04
CA ALA A 175 -1.85 -17.90 18.89
C ALA A 175 -2.09 -18.64 20.20
N THR A 176 -2.82 -19.76 20.10
CA THR A 176 -3.00 -20.75 21.15
C THR A 176 -2.46 -22.09 20.64
N ASP A 177 -1.39 -22.58 21.26
CA ASP A 177 -0.71 -23.82 20.91
C ASP A 177 -1.17 -24.98 21.81
N PHE A 178 -1.44 -26.13 21.20
CA PHE A 178 -1.86 -27.38 21.83
C PHE A 178 -0.69 -28.37 21.73
N CYS A 179 0.05 -28.51 22.83
CA CYS A 179 1.34 -29.20 22.86
C CYS A 179 1.25 -30.60 23.47
N ALA A 180 2.15 -31.49 23.04
CA ALA A 180 2.32 -32.81 23.65
C ALA A 180 2.57 -32.72 25.17
N GLY A 181 2.00 -33.67 25.92
CA GLY A 181 2.11 -33.71 27.38
C GLY A 181 1.15 -32.76 28.11
N GLU A 182 -0.06 -32.57 27.57
CA GLU A 182 -1.19 -31.88 28.23
C GLU A 182 -0.87 -30.45 28.67
N LYS A 183 -0.34 -29.66 27.72
CA LYS A 183 -0.01 -28.24 27.90
C LYS A 183 -0.63 -27.38 26.80
N VAL A 184 -1.18 -26.25 27.20
CA VAL A 184 -1.63 -25.19 26.30
C VAL A 184 -0.75 -23.97 26.50
N LYS A 185 -0.34 -23.31 25.41
CA LYS A 185 0.46 -22.08 25.42
C LYS A 185 -0.29 -20.97 24.70
N TYR A 186 -0.18 -19.73 25.17
CA TYR A 186 -0.70 -18.54 24.50
C TYR A 186 0.43 -17.55 24.22
N ARG A 187 0.38 -16.91 23.05
CA ARG A 187 1.33 -15.89 22.57
C ARG A 187 0.60 -14.85 21.74
N ASN A 188 0.92 -13.57 21.89
CA ASN A 188 0.53 -12.52 20.95
C ASN A 188 1.70 -11.59 20.59
N ARG A 189 1.81 -11.22 19.31
CA ARG A 189 2.88 -10.35 18.77
C ARG A 189 2.36 -9.38 17.72
N PHE A 190 2.88 -8.16 17.73
CA PHE A 190 2.73 -7.25 16.59
C PHE A 190 3.55 -7.75 15.39
N ILE A 191 2.94 -7.66 14.22
CA ILE A 191 3.60 -7.92 12.95
C ILE A 191 4.35 -6.63 12.58
N ARG A 192 5.68 -6.69 12.69
CA ARG A 192 6.60 -5.54 12.63
C ARG A 192 6.88 -5.17 11.17
N THR A 193 5.85 -4.71 10.47
CA THR A 193 5.94 -4.24 9.08
C THR A 193 6.83 -2.99 8.97
N THR A 194 7.28 -2.65 7.75
CA THR A 194 8.03 -1.41 7.50
C THR A 194 7.27 -0.16 7.97
N SER A 195 5.93 -0.15 7.89
CA SER A 195 5.11 0.94 8.41
C SER A 195 5.06 0.94 9.94
N TRP A 196 4.95 -0.24 10.56
CA TRP A 196 5.04 -0.40 12.02
C TRP A 196 6.35 0.19 12.54
N GLU A 197 7.49 -0.22 11.98
CA GLU A 197 8.83 0.23 12.39
C GLU A 197 9.01 1.74 12.28
N ARG A 198 8.56 2.34 11.17
CA ARG A 198 8.70 3.78 10.92
C ARG A 198 7.86 4.62 11.87
N GLU A 199 6.63 4.18 12.16
CA GLU A 199 5.77 4.83 13.14
C GLU A 199 6.32 4.68 14.56
N THR A 200 6.78 3.48 14.95
CA THR A 200 7.45 3.24 16.23
C THR A 200 8.70 4.10 16.40
N LYS A 201 9.52 4.25 15.35
CA LYS A 201 10.69 5.16 15.34
C LYS A 201 10.33 6.65 15.41
N HIS A 202 9.14 7.03 14.95
CA HIS A 202 8.64 8.41 15.03
C HIS A 202 7.93 8.71 16.36
N GLY A 203 7.49 7.68 17.09
CA GLY A 203 6.69 7.83 18.32
C GLY A 203 5.22 8.20 18.07
N ALA A 204 4.78 8.19 16.82
CA ALA A 204 3.42 8.55 16.41
C ALA A 204 3.07 7.96 15.04
N ARG A 205 1.78 8.00 14.68
CA ARG A 205 1.32 7.68 13.32
C ARG A 205 1.92 8.61 12.28
N ILE A 206 2.31 8.07 11.14
CA ILE A 206 2.78 8.84 9.97
C ILE A 206 1.90 8.59 8.74
N PHE A 207 1.21 7.44 8.67
CA PHE A 207 0.30 7.16 7.58
C PHE A 207 -1.04 7.86 7.83
N ARG A 208 -1.32 8.84 6.97
CA ARG A 208 -2.62 9.50 6.92
C ARG A 208 -3.68 8.51 6.46
N PRO A 209 -4.88 8.54 7.05
CA PRO A 209 -5.96 7.66 6.63
C PRO A 209 -6.33 7.93 5.17
N LEU A 210 -6.70 6.88 4.46
CA LEU A 210 -7.22 6.93 3.10
C LEU A 210 -8.66 6.42 3.04
N MET A 211 -8.99 5.35 3.77
CA MET A 211 -10.33 4.74 3.68
C MET A 211 -11.42 5.62 4.29
N ASN A 212 -11.09 6.29 5.40
CA ASN A 212 -11.93 7.30 6.06
C ASN A 212 -11.45 8.73 5.82
N ALA A 213 -10.90 8.99 4.63
CA ALA A 213 -10.63 10.34 4.14
C ALA A 213 -11.78 10.84 3.26
N ASP A 214 -12.21 12.09 3.46
CA ASP A 214 -13.20 12.71 2.58
C ASP A 214 -12.70 12.76 1.13
N GLY A 215 -13.62 12.77 0.17
CA GLY A 215 -13.29 12.74 -1.26
C GLY A 215 -12.25 13.76 -1.74
N PRO A 216 -12.28 15.03 -1.29
CA PRO A 216 -11.25 16.02 -1.61
C PRO A 216 -9.91 15.75 -0.90
N THR A 217 -9.94 15.14 0.28
CA THR A 217 -8.75 14.82 1.08
C THR A 217 -7.96 13.64 0.52
N PHE A 218 -8.63 12.63 -0.04
CA PHE A 218 -8.01 11.35 -0.40
C PHE A 218 -6.70 11.51 -1.17
N LEU A 219 -6.68 12.35 -2.20
CA LEU A 219 -5.50 12.58 -3.03
C LEU A 219 -4.37 13.29 -2.26
N ALA A 220 -4.70 14.28 -1.42
CA ALA A 220 -3.74 14.97 -0.59
C ALA A 220 -3.10 14.03 0.44
N ASN A 221 -3.88 13.16 1.08
CA ASN A 221 -3.37 12.15 2.01
C ASN A 221 -2.53 11.08 1.29
N ALA A 222 -2.96 10.60 0.13
CA ALA A 222 -2.19 9.62 -0.66
C ALA A 222 -0.84 10.20 -1.11
N LEU A 223 -0.81 11.44 -1.59
CA LEU A 223 0.42 12.13 -1.96
C LEU A 223 1.32 12.40 -0.74
N ALA A 224 0.76 12.79 0.40
CA ALA A 224 1.52 12.98 1.64
C ALA A 224 2.16 11.67 2.12
N ASN A 225 1.40 10.57 2.15
CA ASN A 225 1.92 9.23 2.47
C ASN A 225 3.06 8.84 1.52
N PHE A 226 2.90 9.09 0.22
CA PHE A 226 3.93 8.78 -0.78
C PHE A 226 5.20 9.62 -0.60
N VAL A 227 5.08 10.93 -0.35
CA VAL A 227 6.23 11.81 -0.09
C VAL A 227 6.95 11.46 1.22
N GLN A 228 6.20 11.11 2.27
CA GLN A 228 6.77 10.82 3.60
C GLN A 228 7.34 9.40 3.73
N SER A 229 6.84 8.43 2.93
CA SER A 229 7.14 7.00 3.14
C SER A 229 7.57 6.23 1.88
N GLY A 230 7.38 6.79 0.69
CA GLY A 230 7.53 6.08 -0.60
C GLY A 230 6.38 5.13 -0.96
N LYS A 231 5.34 5.03 -0.12
CA LYS A 231 4.12 4.23 -0.36
C LYS A 231 2.87 5.08 -0.21
N PHE A 232 1.85 4.85 -1.04
CA PHE A 232 0.54 5.50 -0.88
C PHE A 232 -0.23 4.93 0.32
N MET A 233 -0.19 3.62 0.49
CA MET A 233 -0.90 2.85 1.52
C MET A 233 0.07 2.33 2.58
N LYS A 234 -0.44 2.09 3.79
CA LYS A 234 0.24 1.41 4.89
C LYS A 234 0.35 -0.09 4.61
N ASP A 235 1.48 -0.71 4.95
CA ASP A 235 1.53 -2.16 5.17
C ASP A 235 1.19 -2.48 6.63
N SER A 236 0.08 -3.17 6.83
CA SER A 236 -0.46 -3.59 8.12
C SER A 236 -0.34 -5.10 8.34
N ALA A 237 -0.40 -5.92 7.29
CA ALA A 237 -0.38 -7.39 7.37
C ALA A 237 -1.39 -7.96 8.38
N ASN A 238 -2.60 -7.38 8.39
CA ASN A 238 -3.57 -7.51 9.48
C ASN A 238 -4.79 -8.38 9.15
N THR A 239 -4.86 -8.96 7.95
CA THR A 239 -6.10 -9.47 7.37
C THR A 239 -6.24 -10.98 7.57
N ALA A 240 -5.25 -11.78 7.15
CA ALA A 240 -5.32 -13.24 7.26
C ALA A 240 -3.95 -13.88 7.52
N LEU A 241 -3.98 -15.16 7.87
CA LEU A 241 -2.79 -15.99 8.11
C LEU A 241 -2.79 -17.20 7.16
N LEU A 242 -1.59 -17.63 6.78
CA LEU A 242 -1.36 -18.82 5.96
C LEU A 242 -0.16 -19.59 6.51
N HIS A 243 -0.30 -20.90 6.69
CA HIS A 243 0.85 -21.80 6.81
C HIS A 243 0.95 -22.67 5.55
N PHE A 244 2.04 -22.55 4.80
CA PHE A 244 2.23 -23.27 3.54
C PHE A 244 3.71 -23.58 3.30
N ALA A 245 4.00 -24.77 2.78
CA ALA A 245 5.37 -25.25 2.53
C ALA A 245 6.33 -25.12 3.74
N GLY A 246 5.80 -25.25 4.97
CA GLY A 246 6.55 -25.11 6.22
C GLY A 246 6.83 -23.67 6.67
N ARG A 247 6.40 -22.65 5.91
CA ARG A 247 6.57 -21.22 6.22
C ARG A 247 5.23 -20.62 6.64
N THR A 248 5.23 -19.68 7.59
CA THR A 248 4.03 -18.98 8.07
C THR A 248 4.02 -17.55 7.57
N TYR A 249 2.86 -17.07 7.11
CA TYR A 249 2.68 -15.75 6.52
C TYR A 249 1.48 -15.03 7.13
N ALA A 250 1.59 -13.70 7.26
CA ALA A 250 0.48 -12.78 7.44
C ALA A 250 0.22 -11.98 6.15
N LEU A 251 -1.06 -11.76 5.86
CA LEU A 251 -1.56 -11.36 4.55
C LEU A 251 -2.39 -10.07 4.62
N GLN A 252 -2.41 -9.34 3.49
CA GLN A 252 -3.16 -8.11 3.25
C GLN A 252 -3.24 -7.91 1.72
N ASP A 253 -4.44 -7.79 1.15
CA ASP A 253 -4.68 -7.90 -0.31
C ASP A 253 -3.88 -6.94 -1.22
N THR A 254 -3.35 -5.84 -0.66
CA THR A 254 -2.69 -4.75 -1.40
C THR A 254 -1.16 -4.74 -1.28
N CYS A 255 -0.55 -5.74 -0.64
CA CYS A 255 0.92 -5.91 -0.59
C CYS A 255 1.35 -7.40 -0.72
N PRO A 256 2.66 -7.70 -0.85
CA PRO A 256 3.17 -9.05 -0.67
C PRO A 256 3.03 -9.55 0.78
N PRO A 257 3.10 -10.88 1.02
CA PRO A 257 2.99 -11.46 2.36
C PRO A 257 4.13 -11.02 3.30
N TRP A 258 3.87 -11.04 4.62
CA TRP A 258 4.92 -10.94 5.64
C TRP A 258 5.16 -12.31 6.29
N GLU A 259 6.39 -12.81 6.22
CA GLU A 259 6.78 -14.07 6.83
C GLU A 259 6.98 -13.92 8.34
N LEU A 260 6.48 -14.88 9.11
CA LEU A 260 6.55 -14.96 10.56
C LEU A 260 7.24 -16.26 11.00
N ASP A 261 8.01 -16.20 12.07
CA ASP A 261 8.47 -17.41 12.75
C ASP A 261 7.26 -18.12 13.37
N ALA A 262 7.04 -19.38 12.99
CA ALA A 262 5.85 -20.14 13.39
C ALA A 262 5.84 -20.49 14.89
N GLU A 263 6.99 -20.44 15.57
CA GLU A 263 7.10 -20.63 17.01
C GLU A 263 7.11 -19.30 17.76
N THR A 264 8.06 -18.40 17.52
CA THR A 264 8.16 -17.17 18.33
C THR A 264 7.07 -16.15 18.02
N LEU A 265 6.46 -16.24 16.83
CA LEU A 265 5.59 -15.25 16.19
C LEU A 265 6.29 -13.92 15.85
N ASP A 266 7.63 -13.90 15.87
CA ASP A 266 8.40 -12.73 15.44
C ASP A 266 8.34 -12.58 13.91
N THR A 267 8.42 -11.33 13.45
CA THR A 267 8.37 -11.00 12.02
C THR A 267 9.73 -11.21 11.38
N VAL A 268 9.79 -12.02 10.32
CA VAL A 268 11.03 -12.37 9.61
C VAL A 268 11.34 -11.34 8.52
N SER A 269 10.46 -11.21 7.51
CA SER A 269 10.61 -10.25 6.41
C SER A 269 9.35 -10.17 5.53
N ALA A 270 9.29 -9.23 4.59
CA ALA A 270 8.32 -9.28 3.50
C ALA A 270 8.73 -10.33 2.46
N SER A 271 7.88 -11.34 2.24
CA SER A 271 8.14 -12.44 1.30
C SER A 271 7.90 -12.04 -0.15
N THR A 272 8.83 -12.45 -1.01
CA THR A 272 8.69 -12.45 -2.48
C THR A 272 8.83 -13.87 -3.05
N PHE A 273 8.68 -14.90 -2.20
CA PHE A 273 8.93 -16.31 -2.53
C PHE A 273 10.27 -16.47 -3.27
N ASP A 274 11.33 -16.08 -2.56
CA ASP A 274 12.73 -16.11 -3.00
C ASP A 274 12.96 -15.35 -4.33
N GLY A 275 12.24 -14.23 -4.49
CA GLY A 275 12.27 -13.34 -5.67
C GLY A 275 11.39 -13.78 -6.84
N LYS A 276 10.72 -14.93 -6.78
CA LYS A 276 9.88 -15.46 -7.87
C LYS A 276 8.54 -14.74 -8.00
N LEU A 277 7.99 -14.20 -6.90
CA LEU A 277 6.86 -13.26 -6.92
C LEU A 277 7.41 -11.82 -7.05
N PRO A 278 7.10 -11.07 -8.12
CA PRO A 278 7.56 -9.69 -8.23
C PRO A 278 6.94 -8.81 -7.13
N TRP A 279 7.75 -8.10 -6.34
CA TRP A 279 7.33 -7.23 -5.20
C TRP A 279 6.15 -6.27 -5.44
N TYR A 280 5.84 -5.94 -6.69
CA TYR A 280 4.75 -5.04 -7.08
C TYR A 280 3.42 -5.77 -7.32
N VAL A 281 3.44 -7.10 -7.31
CA VAL A 281 2.26 -7.98 -7.36
C VAL A 281 1.83 -8.25 -5.91
N PRO A 282 0.65 -7.76 -5.48
CA PRO A 282 0.11 -8.09 -4.17
C PRO A 282 -0.28 -9.56 -4.04
N PHE A 283 -0.64 -9.99 -2.83
CA PHE A 283 -1.08 -11.34 -2.55
C PHE A 283 -2.33 -11.29 -1.69
N THR A 284 -3.42 -11.89 -2.15
CA THR A 284 -4.72 -11.90 -1.47
C THR A 284 -4.62 -12.44 -0.04
N ALA A 285 -5.49 -11.94 0.82
CA ALA A 285 -5.74 -12.51 2.14
C ALA A 285 -6.34 -13.93 2.09
N HIS A 286 -6.92 -14.34 0.96
CA HIS A 286 -7.69 -15.58 0.83
C HIS A 286 -7.12 -16.60 -0.20
N PRO A 287 -5.84 -16.98 -0.13
CA PRO A 287 -5.28 -18.02 -1.00
C PRO A 287 -5.96 -19.36 -0.75
N LYS A 288 -6.13 -20.18 -1.79
CA LYS A 288 -6.82 -21.47 -1.71
C LYS A 288 -5.82 -22.61 -1.97
N ILE A 289 -5.64 -23.49 -0.99
CA ILE A 289 -4.85 -24.73 -1.15
C ILE A 289 -5.76 -25.80 -1.76
N LEU A 290 -5.26 -26.52 -2.77
CA LEU A 290 -6.03 -27.52 -3.51
C LEU A 290 -5.85 -28.92 -2.91
N PRO A 291 -6.90 -29.58 -2.38
CA PRO A 291 -6.78 -30.89 -1.73
C PRO A 291 -6.17 -32.00 -2.59
N TRP A 292 -6.35 -31.94 -3.92
CA TRP A 292 -5.93 -33.00 -4.85
C TRP A 292 -4.53 -32.82 -5.46
N THR A 293 -3.93 -31.61 -5.42
CA THR A 293 -2.53 -31.38 -5.86
C THR A 293 -1.59 -30.88 -4.77
N GLY A 294 -2.12 -30.32 -3.68
CA GLY A 294 -1.35 -29.59 -2.67
C GLY A 294 -0.79 -28.24 -3.16
N GLU A 295 -1.11 -27.82 -4.39
CA GLU A 295 -0.77 -26.49 -4.88
C GLU A 295 -1.58 -25.42 -4.13
N LEU A 296 -1.02 -24.22 -4.04
CA LEU A 296 -1.73 -23.04 -3.57
C LEU A 296 -2.02 -22.10 -4.73
N VAL A 297 -3.29 -21.75 -4.94
CA VAL A 297 -3.71 -20.72 -5.90
C VAL A 297 -3.92 -19.40 -5.16
N PHE A 298 -3.52 -18.30 -5.78
CA PHE A 298 -3.71 -16.95 -5.25
C PHE A 298 -4.08 -15.96 -6.37
N PHE A 299 -4.59 -14.79 -5.99
CA PHE A 299 -4.56 -13.61 -6.85
C PHE A 299 -3.87 -12.44 -6.14
N GLY A 300 -3.47 -11.43 -6.91
CA GLY A 300 -2.94 -10.16 -6.44
C GLY A 300 -3.76 -9.01 -6.99
N PHE A 301 -4.29 -8.15 -6.12
CA PHE A 301 -5.13 -7.01 -6.50
C PHE A 301 -4.39 -5.69 -6.29
N ASN A 302 -4.11 -4.98 -7.38
CA ASN A 302 -3.44 -3.67 -7.34
C ASN A 302 -4.44 -2.55 -7.65
N PRO A 303 -4.93 -1.80 -6.64
CA PRO A 303 -5.92 -0.74 -6.86
C PRO A 303 -5.39 0.47 -7.64
N VAL A 304 -4.06 0.66 -7.70
CA VAL A 304 -3.40 1.89 -8.19
C VAL A 304 -2.97 1.80 -9.65
N SER A 305 -2.37 0.68 -10.06
CA SER A 305 -1.72 0.53 -11.37
C SER A 305 -1.97 -0.84 -11.99
N PRO A 306 -2.23 -0.93 -13.31
CA PRO A 306 -2.39 -2.22 -13.96
C PRO A 306 -1.06 -3.01 -14.01
N PRO A 307 -1.10 -4.34 -13.98
CA PRO A 307 -2.30 -5.21 -14.01
C PRO A 307 -3.06 -5.15 -12.69
N HIS A 308 -4.35 -4.81 -12.74
CA HIS A 308 -5.16 -4.58 -11.52
C HIS A 308 -5.54 -5.90 -10.83
N CYS A 309 -5.57 -7.01 -11.58
CA CYS A 309 -5.64 -8.37 -11.05
C CYS A 309 -4.51 -9.21 -11.67
N THR A 310 -3.96 -10.14 -10.92
CA THR A 310 -2.98 -11.14 -11.38
C THR A 310 -3.32 -12.46 -10.71
N VAL A 311 -3.42 -13.57 -11.45
CA VAL A 311 -3.68 -14.91 -10.89
C VAL A 311 -2.38 -15.70 -10.89
N GLY A 312 -2.08 -16.46 -9.84
CA GLY A 312 -0.87 -17.26 -9.76
C GLY A 312 -1.03 -18.55 -8.95
N THR A 313 0.01 -19.36 -8.99
CA THR A 313 0.05 -20.66 -8.31
C THR A 313 1.43 -20.90 -7.70
N LEU A 314 1.47 -21.55 -6.54
CA LEU A 314 2.67 -22.12 -5.92
C LEU A 314 2.58 -23.65 -5.89
N THR A 315 3.71 -24.33 -6.06
CA THR A 315 3.83 -25.78 -5.84
C THR A 315 3.68 -26.12 -4.34
N PRO A 316 3.42 -27.39 -3.98
CA PRO A 316 3.41 -27.82 -2.57
C PRO A 316 4.72 -27.54 -1.79
N GLN A 317 5.81 -27.27 -2.51
CA GLN A 317 7.14 -26.91 -1.97
C GLN A 317 7.32 -25.39 -1.79
N GLY A 318 6.29 -24.58 -2.06
CA GLY A 318 6.33 -23.12 -1.90
C GLY A 318 6.93 -22.36 -3.08
N GLU A 319 7.25 -23.04 -4.19
CA GLU A 319 7.80 -22.38 -5.38
C GLU A 319 6.67 -21.80 -6.25
N VAL A 320 6.76 -20.52 -6.60
CA VAL A 320 5.84 -19.88 -7.55
C VAL A 320 5.99 -20.56 -8.93
N SER A 321 4.94 -21.27 -9.36
CA SER A 321 4.91 -22.00 -10.64
C SER A 321 4.32 -21.16 -11.78
N SER A 322 3.45 -20.20 -11.48
CA SER A 322 2.92 -19.25 -12.47
C SER A 322 2.48 -17.92 -11.87
N VAL A 323 2.59 -16.84 -12.67
CA VAL A 323 2.10 -15.48 -12.36
C VAL A 323 1.52 -14.89 -13.65
N ASN A 324 0.19 -14.81 -13.73
CA ASN A 324 -0.57 -14.51 -14.95
C ASN A 324 -1.34 -13.19 -14.80
N PRO A 325 -0.82 -12.06 -15.33
CA PRO A 325 -1.40 -10.75 -15.14
C PRO A 325 -2.64 -10.54 -16.03
N LEU A 326 -3.73 -10.07 -15.43
CA LEU A 326 -4.97 -9.72 -16.11
C LEU A 326 -5.00 -8.21 -16.38
N TRP A 327 -4.65 -7.85 -17.61
CA TRP A 327 -4.48 -6.46 -18.02
C TRP A 327 -5.79 -5.76 -18.36
N SER A 328 -6.14 -4.78 -17.55
CA SER A 328 -7.17 -3.77 -17.82
C SER A 328 -6.54 -2.48 -18.38
N LEU A 329 -7.31 -1.70 -19.15
CA LEU A 329 -6.86 -0.37 -19.60
C LEU A 329 -6.73 0.60 -18.40
N PRO A 330 -5.62 1.37 -18.26
CA PRO A 330 -5.38 2.21 -17.08
C PRO A 330 -6.49 3.21 -16.73
N PHE A 331 -7.27 3.65 -17.73
CA PHE A 331 -8.31 4.68 -17.58
C PHE A 331 -9.70 4.12 -17.24
N VAL A 332 -9.89 2.79 -17.26
CA VAL A 332 -11.16 2.14 -16.89
C VAL A 332 -11.35 2.12 -15.36
N GLY A 333 -10.25 2.22 -14.61
CA GLY A 333 -10.22 2.01 -13.17
C GLY A 333 -10.06 0.54 -12.80
N SER A 334 -10.05 0.27 -11.50
CA SER A 334 -9.98 -1.07 -10.91
C SER A 334 -11.28 -1.40 -10.18
N ILE A 335 -11.38 -2.63 -9.67
CA ILE A 335 -12.55 -3.17 -8.97
C ILE A 335 -12.01 -3.82 -7.72
N PHE A 336 -12.62 -3.53 -6.57
CA PHE A 336 -12.18 -4.13 -5.32
C PHE A 336 -12.43 -5.64 -5.35
N MET A 337 -11.40 -6.40 -5.04
CA MET A 337 -11.38 -7.86 -4.95
C MET A 337 -10.79 -8.23 -3.59
N HIS A 338 -11.44 -9.14 -2.87
CA HIS A 338 -11.00 -9.60 -1.55
C HIS A 338 -10.82 -11.12 -1.55
N ASP A 339 -11.89 -11.86 -1.89
CA ASP A 339 -11.87 -13.31 -2.03
C ASP A 339 -12.19 -13.78 -3.48
N PHE A 340 -11.88 -15.04 -3.77
CA PHE A 340 -12.09 -15.71 -5.05
C PHE A 340 -12.38 -17.20 -4.85
N CYS A 341 -12.73 -17.90 -5.93
CA CYS A 341 -13.01 -19.35 -5.89
C CYS A 341 -12.09 -20.16 -6.82
N VAL A 342 -12.01 -21.45 -6.54
CA VAL A 342 -11.30 -22.46 -7.34
C VAL A 342 -12.19 -23.69 -7.51
N THR A 343 -11.94 -24.49 -8.54
CA THR A 343 -12.46 -25.85 -8.72
C THR A 343 -11.33 -26.74 -9.25
N GLU A 344 -11.61 -28.01 -9.54
CA GLU A 344 -10.69 -28.92 -10.23
C GLU A 344 -10.05 -28.25 -11.47
N HIS A 345 -10.87 -27.74 -12.39
CA HIS A 345 -10.43 -27.21 -13.68
C HIS A 345 -10.36 -25.68 -13.77
N PHE A 346 -10.98 -24.93 -12.84
CA PHE A 346 -11.15 -23.48 -12.98
C PHE A 346 -10.61 -22.65 -11.81
N THR A 347 -10.16 -21.44 -12.12
CA THR A 347 -10.01 -20.34 -11.16
C THR A 347 -11.09 -19.31 -11.46
N ILE A 348 -11.78 -18.83 -10.44
CA ILE A 348 -12.98 -17.99 -10.55
C ILE A 348 -12.74 -16.71 -9.76
N ILE A 349 -12.51 -15.60 -10.47
CA ILE A 349 -12.40 -14.27 -9.86
C ILE A 349 -13.75 -13.56 -9.84
N PHE A 350 -14.03 -12.78 -8.81
CA PHE A 350 -15.26 -11.99 -8.70
C PHE A 350 -14.96 -10.49 -8.92
N GLU A 351 -15.60 -9.90 -9.93
CA GLU A 351 -15.66 -8.46 -10.10
C GLU A 351 -17.00 -7.94 -9.57
N GLY A 352 -17.01 -7.55 -8.29
CA GLY A 352 -18.16 -6.92 -7.66
C GLY A 352 -18.46 -5.51 -8.16
N SER A 353 -19.54 -4.94 -7.65
CA SER A 353 -20.02 -3.60 -8.00
C SER A 353 -19.29 -2.46 -7.28
N MET A 354 -18.29 -2.77 -6.45
CA MET A 354 -17.46 -1.78 -5.76
C MET A 354 -16.27 -1.36 -6.66
N ASP A 355 -16.39 -0.21 -7.34
CA ASP A 355 -15.40 0.23 -8.33
C ASP A 355 -14.51 1.39 -7.87
N ILE A 356 -13.24 1.34 -8.28
CA ILE A 356 -12.19 2.32 -7.94
C ILE A 356 -11.86 3.11 -9.20
N LYS A 357 -12.18 4.40 -9.19
CA LYS A 357 -11.98 5.29 -10.35
C LYS A 357 -11.09 6.47 -9.95
N PRO A 358 -9.80 6.48 -10.32
CA PRO A 358 -8.88 7.58 -9.98
C PRO A 358 -9.38 8.97 -10.40
N ILE A 359 -10.11 9.07 -11.51
CA ILE A 359 -10.73 10.32 -11.98
C ILE A 359 -11.69 10.97 -10.96
N ARG A 360 -12.31 10.18 -10.05
CA ARG A 360 -13.14 10.72 -8.95
C ARG A 360 -12.33 11.64 -8.02
N GLN A 361 -11.07 11.31 -7.76
CA GLN A 361 -10.19 12.09 -6.87
C GLN A 361 -9.98 13.52 -7.39
N ILE A 362 -9.83 13.68 -8.71
CA ILE A 362 -9.69 14.97 -9.38
C ILE A 362 -10.98 15.81 -9.29
N LEU A 363 -12.13 15.15 -9.10
CA LEU A 363 -13.44 15.76 -8.89
C LEU A 363 -13.79 15.94 -7.39
N GLY A 364 -12.86 15.64 -6.47
CA GLY A 364 -13.10 15.71 -5.03
C GLY A 364 -14.03 14.62 -4.48
N ILE A 365 -14.11 13.47 -5.17
CA ILE A 365 -14.97 12.32 -4.79
C ILE A 365 -14.06 11.13 -4.41
N HIS A 366 -14.42 10.40 -3.34
CA HIS A 366 -13.64 9.24 -2.89
C HIS A 366 -13.59 8.17 -3.99
N PRO A 367 -12.40 7.59 -4.30
CA PRO A 367 -12.20 6.78 -5.51
C PRO A 367 -12.96 5.45 -5.51
N LEU A 368 -13.01 4.77 -4.36
CA LEU A 368 -13.81 3.57 -4.12
C LEU A 368 -15.26 3.98 -3.84
N GLN A 369 -16.20 3.40 -4.57
CA GLN A 369 -17.65 3.57 -4.38
C GLN A 369 -18.36 2.25 -4.67
N TYR A 370 -19.42 1.94 -3.92
CA TYR A 370 -20.42 0.98 -4.38
C TYR A 370 -21.24 1.58 -5.54
N ASN A 371 -21.41 0.85 -6.64
CA ASN A 371 -22.01 1.37 -7.86
C ASN A 371 -23.21 0.52 -8.31
N GLU A 372 -24.41 0.91 -7.86
CA GLU A 372 -25.67 0.23 -8.20
C GLU A 372 -25.97 0.18 -9.71
N GLY A 373 -25.39 1.09 -10.50
CA GLY A 373 -25.50 1.10 -11.96
C GLY A 373 -24.58 0.09 -12.67
N LYS A 374 -23.76 -0.67 -11.92
CA LYS A 374 -22.80 -1.64 -12.43
C LYS A 374 -23.17 -3.03 -11.94
N ARG A 375 -23.50 -3.94 -12.86
CA ARG A 375 -23.71 -5.36 -12.55
C ARG A 375 -22.39 -6.00 -12.08
N ALA A 376 -22.47 -6.87 -11.09
CA ALA A 376 -21.33 -7.73 -10.72
C ALA A 376 -21.12 -8.82 -11.79
N ARG A 377 -19.94 -9.44 -11.82
CA ARG A 377 -19.63 -10.53 -12.75
C ARG A 377 -18.54 -11.47 -12.25
N PHE A 378 -18.65 -12.74 -12.62
CA PHE A 378 -17.61 -13.74 -12.40
C PHE A 378 -16.73 -13.88 -13.64
N GLY A 379 -15.42 -13.93 -13.42
CA GLY A 379 -14.42 -14.23 -14.43
C GLY A 379 -13.89 -15.65 -14.25
N VAL A 380 -14.19 -16.54 -15.19
CA VAL A 380 -13.77 -17.95 -15.15
C VAL A 380 -12.53 -18.13 -16.03
N LEU A 381 -11.47 -18.68 -15.44
CA LEU A 381 -10.21 -19.03 -16.09
C LEU A 381 -10.05 -20.55 -16.05
N ASN A 382 -9.79 -21.20 -17.20
CA ASN A 382 -9.48 -22.62 -17.24
C ASN A 382 -7.99 -22.85 -16.90
N ARG A 383 -7.70 -23.58 -15.82
CA ARG A 383 -6.34 -23.82 -15.29
C ARG A 383 -5.46 -24.67 -16.21
N GLY A 384 -6.07 -25.49 -17.08
CA GLY A 384 -5.36 -26.30 -18.09
C GLY A 384 -5.14 -25.59 -19.43
N ALA A 385 -5.67 -24.38 -19.63
CA ALA A 385 -5.55 -23.66 -20.89
C ALA A 385 -4.19 -22.96 -21.04
N ARG A 386 -3.65 -22.94 -22.27
CA ARG A 386 -2.43 -22.19 -22.62
C ARG A 386 -2.64 -20.68 -22.76
N SER A 387 -3.85 -20.17 -22.60
CA SER A 387 -4.18 -18.75 -22.75
C SER A 387 -4.94 -18.25 -21.52
N ASN A 388 -4.43 -17.15 -20.94
CA ASN A 388 -5.00 -16.45 -19.77
C ASN A 388 -6.28 -15.66 -20.10
N ASN A 389 -7.14 -16.23 -20.95
CA ASN A 389 -8.41 -15.64 -21.34
C ASN A 389 -9.44 -15.88 -20.24
N VAL A 390 -10.11 -14.81 -19.81
CA VAL A 390 -11.17 -14.85 -18.80
C VAL A 390 -12.52 -14.84 -19.51
N SER A 391 -13.35 -15.85 -19.25
CA SER A 391 -14.76 -15.86 -19.66
C SER A 391 -15.58 -15.12 -18.60
N TRP A 392 -16.25 -14.03 -18.98
CA TRP A 392 -17.00 -13.16 -18.06
C TRP A 392 -18.50 -13.41 -18.10
N PHE A 393 -19.07 -13.75 -16.95
CA PHE A 393 -20.50 -14.05 -16.77
C PHE A 393 -21.11 -12.99 -15.83
N ASN A 394 -22.10 -12.24 -16.31
CA ASN A 394 -22.66 -11.10 -15.57
C ASN A 394 -23.83 -11.55 -14.67
N CYS A 395 -23.78 -11.15 -13.40
CA CYS A 395 -24.84 -11.39 -12.42
C CYS A 395 -26.10 -10.58 -12.74
N SER A 396 -27.21 -10.90 -12.07
CA SER A 396 -28.53 -10.28 -12.25
C SER A 396 -28.51 -8.76 -12.06
N CYS A 397 -27.86 -8.27 -11.01
CA CYS A 397 -27.85 -6.86 -10.61
C CYS A 397 -26.47 -6.40 -10.12
N ALA A 398 -26.41 -5.21 -9.51
CA ALA A 398 -25.25 -4.82 -8.71
C ALA A 398 -25.18 -5.66 -7.44
N GLN A 399 -23.99 -6.19 -7.12
CA GLN A 399 -23.77 -7.11 -6.00
C GLN A 399 -22.36 -6.93 -5.44
N MET A 400 -22.16 -7.34 -4.20
CA MET A 400 -20.83 -7.46 -3.60
C MET A 400 -20.80 -8.60 -2.58
N VAL A 401 -19.64 -9.23 -2.47
CA VAL A 401 -19.33 -10.44 -1.68
C VAL A 401 -17.96 -10.21 -1.07
N TYR A 402 -17.82 -10.34 0.25
CA TYR A 402 -16.50 -10.34 0.88
C TYR A 402 -15.89 -11.73 0.86
N HIS A 403 -16.61 -12.76 1.33
CA HIS A 403 -16.12 -14.14 1.40
C HIS A 403 -17.01 -15.13 0.66
N PHE A 404 -16.36 -16.10 0.03
CA PHE A 404 -17.01 -17.28 -0.52
C PHE A 404 -16.94 -18.45 0.46
N ILE A 405 -18.01 -19.26 0.50
CA ILE A 405 -18.01 -20.53 1.21
C ILE A 405 -17.19 -21.54 0.41
N ASN A 406 -17.54 -21.73 -0.87
CA ASN A 406 -16.87 -22.66 -1.78
C ASN A 406 -17.34 -22.50 -3.24
N ALA A 407 -16.72 -23.23 -4.16
CA ALA A 407 -17.24 -23.48 -5.50
C ALA A 407 -16.94 -24.91 -5.96
N TRP A 408 -17.74 -25.43 -6.90
CA TRP A 408 -17.52 -26.74 -7.53
C TRP A 408 -18.10 -26.80 -8.94
N GLU A 409 -17.73 -27.84 -9.68
CA GLU A 409 -18.26 -28.13 -11.02
C GLU A 409 -19.42 -29.13 -10.93
N ASP A 410 -20.47 -28.90 -11.73
CA ASP A 410 -21.70 -29.69 -11.73
C ASP A 410 -22.26 -29.79 -13.17
N LYS A 411 -23.36 -30.53 -13.39
CA LYS A 411 -24.07 -30.62 -14.67
C LYS A 411 -25.57 -30.52 -14.46
N ASN A 412 -26.23 -29.69 -15.26
CA ASN A 412 -27.69 -29.62 -15.22
C ASN A 412 -28.34 -30.88 -15.82
N ALA A 413 -29.67 -30.99 -15.74
CA ALA A 413 -30.44 -32.13 -16.21
C ALA A 413 -30.33 -32.44 -17.74
N LYS A 414 -29.69 -31.56 -18.53
CA LYS A 414 -29.37 -31.81 -19.95
C LYS A 414 -27.91 -32.24 -20.19
N GLY A 415 -27.08 -32.25 -19.14
CA GLY A 415 -25.63 -32.48 -19.22
C GLY A 415 -24.78 -31.25 -19.54
N GLU A 416 -25.37 -30.04 -19.57
CA GLU A 416 -24.61 -28.78 -19.75
C GLU A 416 -23.77 -28.50 -18.50
N GLN A 417 -22.49 -28.14 -18.67
CA GLN A 417 -21.55 -27.92 -17.56
C GLN A 417 -21.89 -26.63 -16.79
N LEU A 418 -21.99 -26.77 -15.47
CA LEU A 418 -22.18 -25.68 -14.52
C LEU A 418 -20.93 -25.47 -13.68
N ILE A 419 -20.75 -24.24 -13.20
CA ILE A 419 -20.00 -23.95 -11.98
C ILE A 419 -21.02 -23.48 -10.94
N VAL A 420 -21.04 -24.12 -9.77
CA VAL A 420 -21.80 -23.69 -8.59
C VAL A 420 -20.85 -22.91 -7.68
N ILE A 421 -21.30 -21.77 -7.18
CA ILE A 421 -20.55 -20.90 -6.26
C ILE A 421 -21.48 -20.56 -5.10
N VAL A 422 -20.99 -20.68 -3.87
CA VAL A 422 -21.74 -20.27 -2.66
C VAL A 422 -20.89 -19.27 -1.89
N GLY A 423 -21.49 -18.17 -1.42
CA GLY A 423 -20.78 -17.10 -0.72
C GLY A 423 -21.71 -16.18 0.06
N VAL A 424 -21.15 -15.24 0.82
CA VAL A 424 -21.91 -14.27 1.62
C VAL A 424 -22.06 -12.97 0.84
N ARG A 425 -23.29 -12.70 0.38
CA ARG A 425 -23.64 -11.52 -0.40
C ARG A 425 -24.10 -10.40 0.52
N GLU A 426 -23.50 -9.22 0.36
CA GLU A 426 -23.65 -8.06 1.27
C GLU A 426 -24.04 -6.75 0.57
N ASP A 427 -23.94 -6.66 -0.76
CA ASP A 427 -24.48 -5.58 -1.60
C ASP A 427 -24.12 -4.14 -1.17
N GLY A 428 -22.87 -3.94 -0.74
CA GLY A 428 -22.30 -2.65 -0.35
C GLY A 428 -22.44 -2.31 1.14
N PHE A 429 -23.02 -3.20 1.94
CA PHE A 429 -23.19 -3.05 3.39
C PHE A 429 -21.92 -2.58 4.11
N PHE A 430 -20.80 -3.28 3.94
CA PHE A 430 -19.53 -2.93 4.59
C PHE A 430 -18.98 -1.57 4.11
N HIS A 431 -19.20 -1.19 2.85
CA HIS A 431 -18.76 0.11 2.32
C HIS A 431 -19.56 1.29 2.90
N GLU A 432 -20.83 1.09 3.23
CA GLU A 432 -21.71 2.14 3.78
C GLU A 432 -21.65 2.16 5.32
N ALA A 433 -21.65 0.99 5.97
CA ALA A 433 -21.61 0.84 7.43
C ALA A 433 -20.29 1.27 8.08
N MET A 434 -19.17 1.24 7.34
CA MET A 434 -17.84 1.64 7.85
C MET A 434 -17.43 3.08 7.50
N ARG A 435 -18.36 3.91 7.02
CA ARG A 435 -18.10 5.33 6.69
C ARG A 435 -17.76 6.17 7.92
N PRO A 436 -16.93 7.23 7.77
CA PRO A 436 -16.49 8.02 8.91
C PRO A 436 -17.64 8.77 9.60
N ASN A 437 -18.70 9.11 8.87
CA ASN A 437 -19.89 9.80 9.36
C ASN A 437 -21.13 9.30 8.59
N GLY A 438 -22.30 9.34 9.23
CA GLY A 438 -23.59 8.89 8.68
C GLY A 438 -23.83 7.38 8.73
N SER A 439 -22.86 6.58 9.19
CA SER A 439 -22.95 5.12 9.24
C SER A 439 -24.07 4.64 10.16
N SER A 440 -24.26 5.25 11.34
CA SER A 440 -25.33 4.86 12.28
C SER A 440 -26.73 4.97 11.66
N ALA A 441 -26.98 6.08 10.95
CA ALA A 441 -28.26 6.31 10.30
C ALA A 441 -28.48 5.39 9.09
N TRP A 442 -27.42 5.11 8.32
CA TRP A 442 -27.48 4.18 7.20
C TRP A 442 -27.75 2.75 7.67
N VAL A 443 -27.01 2.28 8.68
CA VAL A 443 -27.12 0.94 9.27
C VAL A 443 -28.51 0.68 9.81
N GLN A 444 -29.07 1.62 10.59
CA GLN A 444 -30.44 1.51 11.08
C GLN A 444 -31.48 1.47 9.97
N GLN A 445 -31.22 2.08 8.80
CA GLN A 445 -32.11 1.97 7.65
C GLN A 445 -31.94 0.61 6.94
N ALA A 446 -30.70 0.13 6.75
CA ALA A 446 -30.40 -1.15 6.11
C ALA A 446 -30.95 -2.35 6.91
N VAL A 447 -30.86 -2.32 8.25
CA VAL A 447 -31.44 -3.34 9.12
C VAL A 447 -32.98 -3.33 9.08
N ARG A 448 -33.61 -2.14 9.06
CA ARG A 448 -35.08 -2.00 8.97
C ARG A 448 -35.67 -2.44 7.62
N ILE A 449 -34.95 -2.25 6.52
CA ILE A 449 -35.36 -2.78 5.20
C ILE A 449 -35.02 -4.27 5.09
N GLY A 450 -33.84 -4.66 5.56
CA GLY A 450 -33.33 -6.03 5.47
C GLY A 450 -32.87 -6.44 4.07
N ASP A 451 -32.68 -5.52 3.12
CA ASP A 451 -32.23 -5.80 1.76
C ASP A 451 -30.70 -5.96 1.68
N LYS A 452 -29.94 -5.00 2.23
CA LYS A 452 -28.47 -4.95 2.22
C LYS A 452 -27.88 -5.49 3.52
N ILE A 453 -28.08 -6.79 3.76
CA ILE A 453 -27.59 -7.51 4.95
C ILE A 453 -26.85 -8.78 4.52
N PRO A 454 -25.61 -9.03 5.01
CA PRO A 454 -24.80 -10.20 4.66
C PRO A 454 -25.53 -11.54 4.86
N ARG A 455 -25.74 -12.29 3.78
CA ARG A 455 -26.43 -13.60 3.78
C ARG A 455 -25.86 -14.55 2.74
N VAL A 456 -25.99 -15.85 3.02
CA VAL A 456 -25.57 -16.92 2.11
C VAL A 456 -26.40 -16.89 0.82
N HIS A 457 -25.70 -16.86 -0.31
CA HIS A 457 -26.23 -16.78 -1.65
C HIS A 457 -25.49 -17.76 -2.57
N GLU A 458 -26.21 -18.30 -3.55
CA GLU A 458 -25.71 -19.27 -4.52
C GLU A 458 -25.80 -18.68 -5.93
N TRP A 459 -24.76 -18.88 -6.73
CA TRP A 459 -24.72 -18.58 -8.16
C TRP A 459 -24.43 -19.86 -8.93
N LYS A 460 -25.20 -20.14 -9.99
CA LYS A 460 -25.00 -21.27 -10.90
C LYS A 460 -24.71 -20.73 -12.30
N ILE A 461 -23.45 -20.75 -12.69
CA ILE A 461 -22.96 -20.28 -13.99
C ILE A 461 -23.05 -21.44 -14.99
N ASN A 462 -23.85 -21.30 -16.04
CA ASN A 462 -23.91 -22.25 -17.14
C ASN A 462 -22.85 -21.88 -18.19
N LEU A 463 -21.80 -22.70 -18.31
CA LEU A 463 -20.67 -22.45 -19.22
C LEU A 463 -21.03 -22.60 -20.70
N VAL A 464 -22.20 -23.19 -21.01
CA VAL A 464 -22.70 -23.39 -22.38
C VAL A 464 -23.61 -22.24 -22.82
N THR A 465 -24.50 -21.76 -21.95
CA THR A 465 -25.47 -20.69 -22.30
C THR A 465 -24.99 -19.28 -21.96
N GLY A 466 -24.03 -19.13 -21.03
CA GLY A 466 -23.63 -17.83 -20.49
C GLY A 466 -24.54 -17.29 -19.40
N GLU A 467 -25.54 -18.06 -18.97
CA GLU A 467 -26.52 -17.69 -17.95
C GLU A 467 -25.95 -17.85 -16.53
N VAL A 468 -26.36 -16.95 -15.63
CA VAL A 468 -26.10 -17.06 -14.18
C VAL A 468 -27.45 -17.10 -13.47
N ALA A 469 -27.79 -18.25 -12.89
CA ALA A 469 -28.94 -18.41 -12.01
C ALA A 469 -28.53 -18.10 -10.56
N GLU A 470 -29.44 -17.52 -9.76
CA GLU A 470 -29.11 -16.87 -8.49
C GLU A 470 -30.20 -17.05 -7.44
N GLU A 471 -29.85 -17.44 -6.21
CA GLU A 471 -30.77 -17.48 -5.08
C GLU A 471 -30.09 -17.20 -3.72
N TYR A 472 -30.80 -16.55 -2.80
CA TYR A 472 -30.42 -16.51 -1.38
C TYR A 472 -30.82 -17.84 -0.73
N LEU A 473 -29.85 -18.53 -0.11
CA LEU A 473 -30.08 -19.85 0.49
C LEU A 473 -30.68 -19.77 1.89
N PHE A 474 -30.28 -18.75 2.65
CA PHE A 474 -30.62 -18.59 4.06
C PHE A 474 -30.88 -17.12 4.40
N HIS A 475 -31.82 -16.87 5.31
CA HIS A 475 -32.18 -15.52 5.75
C HIS A 475 -31.42 -15.04 7.00
N VAL A 476 -30.68 -15.93 7.67
CA VAL A 476 -29.90 -15.61 8.87
C VAL A 476 -28.72 -14.69 8.49
N PRO A 477 -28.57 -13.50 9.10
CA PRO A 477 -27.42 -12.64 8.91
C PRO A 477 -26.14 -13.33 9.40
N MET A 478 -25.15 -13.49 8.52
CA MET A 478 -23.90 -14.17 8.87
C MET A 478 -22.74 -13.75 7.97
N GLU A 479 -21.51 -13.91 8.44
CA GLU A 479 -20.27 -13.66 7.69
C GLU A 479 -19.14 -14.56 8.25
N THR A 480 -17.93 -14.44 7.70
CA THR A 480 -16.73 -15.24 8.02
C THR A 480 -16.96 -16.76 7.90
N PRO A 481 -17.43 -17.24 6.73
CA PRO A 481 -17.72 -18.66 6.50
C PRO A 481 -16.44 -19.50 6.41
N ARG A 482 -16.46 -20.69 6.99
CA ARG A 482 -15.44 -21.74 6.84
C ARG A 482 -16.07 -23.11 6.56
N ILE A 483 -15.29 -23.97 5.91
CA ILE A 483 -15.62 -25.35 5.57
C ILE A 483 -14.54 -26.29 6.14
N ASN A 484 -14.72 -27.59 5.98
CA ASN A 484 -13.61 -28.54 6.12
C ASN A 484 -12.65 -28.34 4.94
N ASP A 485 -11.40 -27.93 5.21
CA ASP A 485 -10.42 -27.58 4.16
C ASP A 485 -10.12 -28.73 3.17
N LYS A 486 -10.45 -30.00 3.54
CA LYS A 486 -10.46 -31.15 2.61
C LYS A 486 -11.35 -30.94 1.37
N PHE A 487 -12.34 -30.03 1.41
CA PHE A 487 -13.37 -29.85 0.39
C PHE A 487 -13.25 -28.55 -0.43
N VAL A 488 -12.17 -27.76 -0.25
CA VAL A 488 -11.92 -26.53 -1.03
C VAL A 488 -11.89 -26.85 -2.52
N GLY A 489 -12.81 -26.26 -3.29
CA GLY A 489 -12.94 -26.45 -4.74
C GLY A 489 -13.66 -27.74 -5.17
N MET A 490 -14.26 -28.47 -4.22
CA MET A 490 -15.11 -29.64 -4.45
C MET A 490 -16.50 -29.40 -3.83
N GLN A 491 -17.50 -30.23 -4.19
CA GLN A 491 -18.82 -30.09 -3.59
C GLN A 491 -18.78 -30.42 -2.09
N ASN A 492 -19.25 -29.48 -1.27
CA ASN A 492 -19.34 -29.61 0.18
C ASN A 492 -20.81 -29.50 0.63
N ARG A 493 -21.19 -30.21 1.70
CA ARG A 493 -22.53 -30.15 2.32
C ARG A 493 -22.58 -29.15 3.47
N TYR A 494 -21.51 -29.01 4.24
CA TYR A 494 -21.48 -28.29 5.50
C TYR A 494 -20.58 -27.06 5.45
N ALA A 495 -21.01 -26.00 6.12
CA ALA A 495 -20.24 -24.80 6.35
C ALA A 495 -20.57 -24.21 7.72
N TYR A 496 -19.71 -23.32 8.23
CA TYR A 496 -19.82 -22.71 9.55
C TYR A 496 -19.54 -21.21 9.43
N ALA A 497 -20.39 -20.36 10.01
CA ALA A 497 -20.25 -18.90 9.90
C ALA A 497 -20.65 -18.19 11.20
N GLY A 498 -20.12 -17.00 11.45
CA GLY A 498 -20.54 -16.16 12.58
C GLY A 498 -21.88 -15.48 12.30
N ARG A 499 -22.87 -15.61 13.18
CA ARG A 499 -24.15 -14.89 13.11
C ARG A 499 -23.94 -13.41 13.45
N ILE A 500 -24.30 -12.48 12.56
CA ILE A 500 -24.16 -11.04 12.84
C ILE A 500 -25.29 -10.59 13.77
N LEU A 501 -24.95 -10.04 14.93
CA LEU A 501 -25.93 -9.47 15.86
C LEU A 501 -26.38 -8.08 15.39
N LEU A 502 -27.48 -8.03 14.64
CA LEU A 502 -28.01 -6.80 14.06
C LEU A 502 -28.37 -5.72 15.10
N SER A 503 -28.71 -6.09 16.34
CA SER A 503 -29.06 -5.10 17.37
C SER A 503 -27.86 -4.30 17.88
N GLU A 504 -26.70 -4.95 18.10
CA GLU A 504 -25.46 -4.25 18.48
C GLU A 504 -24.95 -3.38 17.33
N LEU A 505 -25.14 -3.84 16.10
CA LEU A 505 -24.86 -3.10 14.89
C LEU A 505 -25.76 -1.83 14.78
N GLU A 506 -27.06 -1.92 15.06
CA GLU A 506 -27.97 -0.75 15.06
C GLU A 506 -27.66 0.28 16.17
N THR A 507 -27.22 -0.17 17.35
CA THR A 507 -26.98 0.71 18.52
C THR A 507 -25.58 1.31 18.54
N SER A 508 -24.56 0.52 18.24
CA SER A 508 -23.14 0.88 18.44
C SER A 508 -22.34 1.02 17.14
N THR A 509 -22.90 0.61 16.00
CA THR A 509 -22.21 0.42 14.70
C THR A 509 -21.05 -0.58 14.73
N GLN A 510 -20.86 -1.33 15.82
CA GLN A 510 -19.87 -2.41 15.90
C GLN A 510 -20.37 -3.67 15.21
N LEU A 511 -19.49 -4.34 14.47
CA LEU A 511 -19.72 -5.70 13.99
C LEU A 511 -19.46 -6.68 15.14
N LYS A 512 -20.47 -7.43 15.58
CA LYS A 512 -20.33 -8.47 16.61
C LYS A 512 -21.00 -9.76 16.16
N PHE A 513 -20.38 -10.89 16.49
CA PHE A 513 -20.91 -12.22 16.22
C PHE A 513 -21.38 -12.88 17.51
N ASP A 514 -22.66 -13.15 17.69
CA ASP A 514 -23.23 -13.67 18.94
C ASP A 514 -23.43 -15.20 18.96
N ALA A 515 -23.26 -15.84 17.80
CA ALA A 515 -23.39 -17.28 17.64
C ALA A 515 -22.56 -17.81 16.46
N ILE A 516 -22.29 -19.12 16.47
CA ILE A 516 -21.85 -19.87 15.29
C ILE A 516 -23.05 -20.59 14.67
N VAL A 517 -23.21 -20.44 13.36
CA VAL A 517 -24.23 -21.12 12.54
C VAL A 517 -23.55 -22.24 11.77
N LYS A 518 -23.93 -23.50 12.02
CA LYS A 518 -23.71 -24.62 11.09
C LYS A 518 -24.77 -24.56 10.01
N ILE A 519 -24.33 -24.69 8.77
CA ILE A 519 -25.12 -24.61 7.54
C ILE A 519 -25.12 -25.99 6.91
N ASP A 520 -26.29 -26.51 6.53
CA ASP A 520 -26.43 -27.70 5.69
C ASP A 520 -26.98 -27.27 4.32
N LEU A 521 -26.09 -27.23 3.33
CA LEU A 521 -26.38 -26.82 1.96
C LEU A 521 -27.29 -27.81 1.22
N HIS A 522 -27.30 -29.08 1.63
CA HIS A 522 -28.08 -30.15 1.00
C HIS A 522 -29.50 -30.22 1.57
N GLU A 523 -29.65 -30.26 2.90
CA GLU A 523 -30.98 -30.26 3.54
C GLU A 523 -31.59 -28.84 3.65
N ARG A 524 -30.83 -27.80 3.29
CA ARG A 524 -31.19 -26.37 3.40
C ARG A 524 -31.66 -26.03 4.82
N LYS A 525 -30.84 -26.41 5.80
CA LYS A 525 -31.06 -26.20 7.25
C LYS A 525 -29.91 -25.44 7.90
N THR A 526 -30.16 -24.88 9.08
CA THR A 526 -29.13 -24.31 9.96
C THR A 526 -29.30 -24.76 11.40
N THR A 527 -28.19 -25.02 12.09
CA THR A 527 -28.11 -25.26 13.54
C THR A 527 -27.25 -24.17 14.15
N VAL A 528 -27.58 -23.68 15.36
CA VAL A 528 -26.94 -22.50 15.94
C VAL A 528 -26.43 -22.81 17.35
N TYR A 529 -25.16 -22.49 17.62
CA TYR A 529 -24.61 -22.39 18.98
C TYR A 529 -24.44 -20.91 19.35
N GLU A 530 -25.24 -20.43 20.29
CA GLU A 530 -25.14 -19.06 20.81
C GLU A 530 -24.06 -18.99 21.90
N HIS A 531 -23.21 -17.96 21.85
CA HIS A 531 -22.13 -17.77 22.83
C HIS A 531 -22.65 -17.38 24.22
N GLY A 532 -23.89 -16.90 24.30
CA GLY A 532 -24.55 -16.43 25.52
C GLY A 532 -24.53 -14.90 25.66
N PRO A 533 -25.26 -14.33 26.64
CA PRO A 533 -25.45 -12.88 26.76
C PRO A 533 -24.12 -12.13 26.91
N ASN A 534 -23.93 -11.08 26.11
CA ASN A 534 -22.72 -10.24 26.07
C ASN A 534 -21.42 -11.00 25.77
N ARG A 535 -21.50 -12.18 25.11
CA ARG A 535 -20.33 -12.95 24.68
C ARG A 535 -20.32 -13.03 23.15
N TYR A 536 -19.18 -12.72 22.54
CA TYR A 536 -19.09 -12.55 21.10
C TYR A 536 -17.88 -13.27 20.51
N GLY A 537 -18.12 -14.03 19.44
CA GLY A 537 -17.13 -14.81 18.73
C GLY A 537 -16.34 -14.03 17.70
N MET A 538 -15.29 -14.67 17.22
CA MET A 538 -14.50 -14.30 16.05
C MET A 538 -14.66 -15.39 14.98
N GLU A 539 -13.94 -15.31 13.87
CA GLU A 539 -13.93 -16.42 12.89
C GLU A 539 -13.54 -17.75 13.56
N ALA A 540 -14.24 -18.82 13.19
CA ALA A 540 -14.00 -20.17 13.70
C ALA A 540 -13.31 -21.04 12.63
N GLN A 541 -12.18 -21.65 12.99
CA GLN A 541 -11.47 -22.60 12.12
C GLN A 541 -12.00 -24.02 12.35
N PHE A 542 -12.27 -24.74 11.26
CA PHE A 542 -12.54 -26.17 11.30
C PHE A 542 -11.24 -26.97 11.43
N ILE A 543 -11.25 -28.03 12.24
CA ILE A 543 -10.15 -28.99 12.39
C ILE A 543 -10.73 -30.41 12.25
N ALA A 544 -10.39 -31.12 11.18
CA ALA A 544 -10.81 -32.51 11.00
C ALA A 544 -10.28 -33.41 12.14
N ARG A 545 -11.11 -34.36 12.62
CA ARG A 545 -10.65 -35.39 13.55
C ARG A 545 -9.59 -36.28 12.86
N PRO A 546 -8.52 -36.74 13.55
CA PRO A 546 -7.52 -37.61 12.93
C PRO A 546 -8.15 -38.90 12.37
N GLY A 547 -8.03 -39.10 11.05
CA GLY A 547 -8.64 -40.25 10.35
C GLY A 547 -10.14 -40.11 10.03
N SER A 548 -10.73 -38.91 10.18
CA SER A 548 -12.09 -38.63 9.75
C SER A 548 -12.22 -38.62 8.22
N GLU A 549 -13.22 -39.35 7.71
CA GLU A 549 -13.68 -39.29 6.30
C GLU A 549 -15.04 -38.60 6.14
N GLU A 550 -15.73 -38.29 7.24
CA GLU A 550 -17.02 -37.56 7.23
C GLU A 550 -16.76 -36.05 7.23
N GLU A 551 -17.51 -35.30 6.43
CA GLU A 551 -17.23 -33.88 6.17
C GLU A 551 -17.26 -33.01 7.44
N ASP A 552 -18.20 -33.25 8.35
CA ASP A 552 -18.38 -32.50 9.60
C ASP A 552 -17.78 -33.17 10.85
N ASP A 553 -17.10 -34.32 10.71
CA ASP A 553 -16.48 -34.98 11.87
C ASP A 553 -15.12 -34.36 12.22
N GLY A 554 -15.18 -33.45 13.19
CA GLY A 554 -14.06 -32.66 13.66
C GLY A 554 -14.48 -31.65 14.73
N TRP A 555 -13.67 -30.62 14.86
CA TRP A 555 -13.80 -29.58 15.88
C TRP A 555 -13.91 -28.20 15.22
N LEU A 556 -14.63 -27.28 15.87
CA LEU A 556 -14.45 -25.85 15.61
C LEU A 556 -13.65 -25.24 16.75
N ILE A 557 -12.64 -24.43 16.40
CA ILE A 557 -11.89 -23.62 17.36
C ILE A 557 -12.03 -22.13 17.02
N MET A 558 -12.24 -21.30 18.02
CA MET A 558 -12.37 -19.84 17.87
C MET A 558 -11.91 -19.11 19.14
N TYR A 559 -11.79 -17.79 19.06
CA TYR A 559 -11.79 -16.94 20.24
C TYR A 559 -13.20 -16.38 20.48
N VAL A 560 -13.63 -16.36 21.74
CA VAL A 560 -14.87 -15.72 22.21
C VAL A 560 -14.48 -14.73 23.31
N HIS A 561 -14.92 -13.48 23.15
CA HIS A 561 -14.71 -12.42 24.14
C HIS A 561 -15.98 -12.22 24.98
N ASP A 562 -15.80 -11.94 26.27
CA ASP A 562 -16.87 -11.82 27.27
C ASP A 562 -16.94 -10.39 27.81
N GLU A 563 -17.91 -9.63 27.32
CA GLU A 563 -18.18 -8.22 27.70
C GLU A 563 -19.11 -8.11 28.93
N SER A 564 -19.53 -9.22 29.54
CA SER A 564 -20.57 -9.22 30.59
C SER A 564 -20.22 -8.48 31.88
N ASN A 565 -18.92 -8.35 32.19
CA ASN A 565 -18.40 -7.76 33.43
C ASN A 565 -17.52 -6.52 33.20
N MET A 566 -17.73 -5.79 32.08
CA MET A 566 -16.90 -4.62 31.76
C MET A 566 -16.97 -3.51 32.82
N SER A 567 -15.80 -3.00 33.20
CA SER A 567 -15.64 -1.81 34.05
C SER A 567 -14.48 -0.94 33.51
N ALA A 568 -14.23 0.22 34.14
CA ALA A 568 -13.11 1.08 33.78
C ALA A 568 -11.73 0.41 33.94
N ASP A 569 -11.63 -0.58 34.85
CA ASP A 569 -10.40 -1.30 35.19
C ASP A 569 -10.38 -2.76 34.68
N TYR A 570 -11.49 -3.25 34.10
CA TYR A 570 -11.64 -4.63 33.64
C TYR A 570 -12.33 -4.69 32.28
N GLN A 571 -11.57 -4.97 31.22
CA GLN A 571 -12.06 -4.99 29.82
C GLN A 571 -12.61 -6.37 29.38
N GLY A 572 -13.24 -7.11 30.30
CA GLY A 572 -13.74 -8.46 30.01
C GLY A 572 -12.65 -9.54 29.99
N CYS A 573 -13.02 -10.75 29.57
CA CYS A 573 -12.12 -11.90 29.45
C CYS A 573 -12.24 -12.53 28.07
N THR A 574 -11.16 -13.12 27.55
CA THR A 574 -11.20 -13.88 26.28
C THR A 574 -10.94 -15.35 26.53
N GLN A 575 -11.71 -16.21 25.87
CA GLN A 575 -11.53 -17.66 25.90
C GLN A 575 -11.28 -18.20 24.49
N CYS A 576 -10.32 -19.12 24.35
CA CYS A 576 -10.29 -20.04 23.22
C CYS A 576 -11.35 -21.10 23.45
N VAL A 577 -12.30 -21.28 22.54
CA VAL A 577 -13.46 -22.18 22.68
C VAL A 577 -13.36 -23.30 21.64
N ILE A 578 -13.58 -24.54 22.07
CA ILE A 578 -13.62 -25.73 21.22
C ILE A 578 -15.03 -26.30 21.24
N LEU A 579 -15.65 -26.42 20.06
CA LEU A 579 -16.95 -27.06 19.84
C LEU A 579 -16.77 -28.37 19.07
N ASP A 580 -17.68 -29.33 19.29
CA ASP A 580 -17.88 -30.45 18.37
C ASP A 580 -18.54 -29.93 17.07
N ALA A 581 -17.89 -30.09 15.92
CA ALA A 581 -18.37 -29.54 14.65
C ALA A 581 -19.59 -30.31 14.10
N ARG A 582 -19.82 -31.55 14.57
CA ARG A 582 -21.00 -32.34 14.26
C ARG A 582 -22.19 -31.87 15.09
N ASN A 583 -21.98 -31.67 16.40
CA ASN A 583 -23.02 -31.42 17.40
C ASN A 583 -22.87 -30.07 18.15
N LEU A 584 -23.13 -28.96 17.44
CA LEU A 584 -23.06 -27.60 18.02
C LEU A 584 -23.97 -27.40 19.25
N GLU A 585 -25.13 -28.07 19.32
CA GLU A 585 -26.12 -27.88 20.39
C GLU A 585 -25.64 -28.38 21.76
N ALA A 586 -24.60 -29.23 21.81
CA ALA A 586 -23.94 -29.62 23.05
C ALA A 586 -23.04 -28.52 23.64
N GLY A 587 -22.70 -27.49 22.86
CA GLY A 587 -21.82 -26.39 23.29
C GLY A 587 -20.35 -26.79 23.44
N PRO A 588 -19.57 -26.05 24.25
CA PRO A 588 -18.13 -26.26 24.37
C PRO A 588 -17.75 -27.57 25.05
N VAL A 589 -16.92 -28.38 24.37
CA VAL A 589 -16.24 -29.53 24.99
C VAL A 589 -15.09 -29.06 25.89
N ALA A 590 -14.45 -27.94 25.51
CA ALA A 590 -13.49 -27.23 26.32
C ALA A 590 -13.50 -25.73 26.02
N SER A 591 -13.08 -24.93 27.00
CA SER A 591 -12.60 -23.57 26.75
C SER A 591 -11.35 -23.27 27.58
N ILE A 592 -10.48 -22.40 27.06
CA ILE A 592 -9.23 -21.99 27.70
C ILE A 592 -9.29 -20.48 27.91
N SER A 593 -9.40 -20.03 29.17
CA SER A 593 -9.26 -18.62 29.51
C SER A 593 -7.83 -18.16 29.24
N LEU A 594 -7.72 -17.07 28.47
CA LEU A 594 -6.47 -16.44 28.05
C LEU A 594 -6.00 -15.41 29.10
N PRO A 595 -4.69 -15.08 29.17
CA PRO A 595 -4.15 -14.16 30.18
C PRO A 595 -4.35 -12.68 29.82
N GLU A 596 -4.78 -12.41 28.59
CA GLU A 596 -4.84 -11.09 27.95
C GLU A 596 -6.05 -11.07 27.00
N ARG A 597 -6.53 -9.87 26.67
CA ARG A 597 -7.66 -9.68 25.74
C ARG A 597 -7.23 -9.92 24.29
N VAL A 598 -8.09 -10.55 23.49
CA VAL A 598 -7.97 -10.56 22.02
C VAL A 598 -9.04 -9.62 21.45
N PRO A 599 -8.65 -8.53 20.75
CA PRO A 599 -9.58 -7.67 20.02
C PRO A 599 -10.32 -8.41 18.91
N TYR A 600 -11.50 -7.91 18.52
CA TYR A 600 -12.14 -8.36 17.28
C TYR A 600 -11.27 -7.99 16.08
N GLY A 601 -10.96 -8.98 15.25
CA GLY A 601 -10.02 -8.90 14.15
C GLY A 601 -10.63 -9.37 12.83
N ALA A 602 -9.81 -10.04 12.02
CA ALA A 602 -10.21 -10.58 10.72
C ALA A 602 -10.17 -12.12 10.76
N HIS A 603 -9.17 -12.77 10.15
CA HIS A 603 -9.17 -14.21 9.92
C HIS A 603 -8.22 -15.03 10.81
N CYS A 604 -8.52 -16.33 10.87
CA CYS A 604 -7.77 -17.37 11.59
C CYS A 604 -7.15 -18.41 10.65
N MET A 605 -6.29 -19.26 11.22
CA MET A 605 -5.82 -20.51 10.62
C MET A 605 -5.61 -21.59 11.69
N TRP A 606 -5.56 -22.85 11.26
CA TRP A 606 -4.98 -23.96 12.04
C TRP A 606 -3.69 -24.43 11.40
N ARG A 607 -2.62 -24.55 12.20
CA ARG A 607 -1.36 -25.16 11.82
C ARG A 607 -1.17 -26.43 12.64
N ALA A 608 -1.31 -27.60 12.02
CA ALA A 608 -1.03 -28.87 12.68
C ALA A 608 0.44 -28.97 13.12
N ASP A 609 0.71 -29.63 14.25
CA ASP A 609 2.07 -29.97 14.66
C ASP A 609 2.56 -31.17 13.83
N MET A 610 3.70 -31.00 13.16
CA MET A 610 4.29 -31.99 12.26
C MET A 610 5.40 -32.83 12.94
N ILE A 611 5.63 -32.64 14.26
CA ILE A 611 6.58 -33.45 15.02
C ILE A 611 6.09 -34.90 15.12
N ARG A 612 6.64 -35.76 14.26
CA ARG A 612 6.51 -37.22 14.39
C ARG A 612 7.26 -37.69 15.65
N PRO A 613 6.67 -38.60 16.47
CA PRO A 613 7.36 -39.17 17.63
C PRO A 613 8.67 -39.86 17.24
N GLY A 614 9.81 -39.22 17.58
CA GLY A 614 11.15 -39.76 17.35
C GLY A 614 12.02 -39.02 16.33
N GLU A 615 11.46 -38.13 15.49
CA GLU A 615 12.26 -37.36 14.53
C GLU A 615 12.65 -35.98 15.11
N THR A 616 13.82 -35.90 15.75
CA THR A 616 14.45 -34.59 16.02
C THR A 616 14.81 -33.92 14.70
N PHE A 617 14.17 -32.80 14.39
CA PHE A 617 14.43 -32.06 13.17
C PHE A 617 15.90 -31.60 13.14
N LYS A 618 16.73 -32.22 12.28
CA LYS A 618 18.06 -31.71 11.98
C LYS A 618 17.89 -30.47 11.09
N GLY A 619 17.64 -29.33 11.73
CA GLY A 619 17.64 -28.04 11.06
C GLY A 619 18.92 -27.91 10.24
N ALA A 620 18.76 -27.58 8.96
CA ALA A 620 19.91 -27.33 8.10
C ALA A 620 20.71 -26.17 8.71
N ALA A 621 21.95 -26.44 9.12
CA ALA A 621 22.89 -25.39 9.48
C ALA A 621 23.18 -24.61 8.20
N HIS A 622 22.41 -23.53 7.97
CA HIS A 622 22.63 -22.63 6.86
C HIS A 622 24.03 -22.04 7.01
N ASP A 623 24.89 -22.37 6.04
CA ASP A 623 26.30 -21.99 6.03
C ASP A 623 26.41 -20.47 6.00
N THR A 624 26.77 -19.86 7.15
CA THR A 624 26.79 -18.40 7.35
C THR A 624 28.02 -17.76 6.70
N ASN A 625 28.22 -18.02 5.42
CA ASN A 625 29.28 -17.48 4.57
C ASN A 625 28.73 -16.51 3.53
N VAL A 626 27.85 -15.59 3.97
CA VAL A 626 27.58 -14.36 3.22
C VAL A 626 28.85 -13.50 3.26
N VAL A 627 29.63 -13.52 2.19
CA VAL A 627 30.82 -12.69 2.05
C VAL A 627 30.40 -11.22 1.96
N ALA A 628 30.44 -10.53 3.11
CA ALA A 628 30.27 -9.09 3.16
C ALA A 628 31.42 -8.42 2.40
N VAL A 629 31.14 -7.89 1.22
CA VAL A 629 32.08 -7.06 0.47
C VAL A 629 32.13 -5.68 1.14
N ASP A 630 32.96 -5.60 2.18
CA ASP A 630 33.05 -4.46 3.09
C ASP A 630 33.80 -3.26 2.45
N ALA A 631 33.16 -2.66 1.45
CA ALA A 631 33.61 -1.43 0.82
C ALA A 631 33.45 -0.27 1.80
N LYS A 632 34.58 0.19 2.37
CA LYS A 632 34.66 1.30 3.34
C LYS A 632 34.22 2.64 2.75
N ILE A 633 32.91 2.85 2.65
CA ILE A 633 32.31 4.15 2.28
C ILE A 633 32.49 5.11 3.45
N ASN A 634 33.21 6.21 3.24
CA ASN A 634 33.30 7.31 4.20
C ASN A 634 31.87 7.82 4.53
N PRO A 635 31.40 7.77 5.79
CA PRO A 635 30.06 8.21 6.15
C PRO A 635 29.73 9.67 5.78
N GLN A 636 30.76 10.53 5.66
CA GLN A 636 30.60 11.95 5.33
C GLN A 636 30.25 12.20 3.85
N ASN A 637 30.54 11.25 2.95
CA ASN A 637 30.38 11.42 1.50
C ASN A 637 29.11 10.72 0.94
N ARG A 638 28.16 10.31 1.79
CA ARG A 638 26.87 9.80 1.33
C ARG A 638 25.92 10.97 0.98
N PRO A 639 25.16 10.91 -0.14
CA PRO A 639 24.23 11.97 -0.52
C PRO A 639 23.14 12.17 0.55
N LYS A 640 22.72 13.42 0.74
CA LYS A 640 21.70 13.84 1.72
C LYS A 640 20.41 14.14 0.95
N LEU A 641 19.33 13.41 1.21
CA LEU A 641 18.05 13.72 0.57
C LEU A 641 17.58 15.12 0.98
N PHE A 642 17.64 16.06 0.03
CA PHE A 642 17.06 17.41 0.10
C PHE A 642 17.59 18.27 1.28
N ALA A 643 18.90 18.26 1.50
CA ALA A 643 19.54 19.26 2.36
C ALA A 643 19.54 20.64 1.69
N PHE A 644 19.20 21.69 2.45
CA PHE A 644 19.22 23.09 1.99
C PHE A 644 19.75 24.01 3.10
N THR A 645 20.40 25.10 2.72
CA THR A 645 20.62 26.27 3.60
C THR A 645 19.62 27.38 3.26
N ASP A 646 19.22 28.18 4.26
CA ASP A 646 18.17 29.20 4.08
C ASP A 646 18.51 30.25 3.00
N SER A 647 19.81 30.53 2.79
CA SER A 647 20.31 31.47 1.78
C SER A 647 20.05 31.03 0.33
N GLN A 648 19.87 29.74 0.07
CA GLN A 648 19.74 29.20 -1.30
C GLN A 648 18.31 29.14 -1.84
N LYS A 649 17.31 29.36 -0.99
CA LYS A 649 15.87 29.25 -1.34
C LYS A 649 15.47 30.18 -2.50
N GLY A 650 16.07 31.37 -2.58
CA GLY A 650 15.81 32.33 -3.66
C GLY A 650 16.28 31.86 -5.04
N GLU A 651 17.53 31.41 -5.16
CA GLU A 651 18.08 30.92 -6.44
C GLU A 651 17.36 29.64 -6.91
N LEU A 652 16.98 28.77 -5.97
CA LEU A 652 16.22 27.55 -6.27
C LEU A 652 14.80 27.84 -6.76
N LEU A 653 14.07 28.77 -6.14
CA LEU A 653 12.74 29.20 -6.61
C LEU A 653 12.81 29.75 -8.04
N ASP A 654 13.81 30.60 -8.31
CA ASP A 654 14.02 31.24 -9.61
C ASP A 654 14.38 30.20 -10.71
N ALA A 655 15.20 29.20 -10.36
CA ALA A 655 15.49 28.06 -11.23
C ALA A 655 14.28 27.11 -11.43
N THR A 656 13.46 26.91 -10.40
CA THR A 656 12.25 26.06 -10.44
C THR A 656 11.15 26.70 -11.27
N ALA A 657 10.96 28.02 -11.19
CA ALA A 657 10.05 28.76 -12.07
C ALA A 657 10.42 28.61 -13.56
N ARG A 658 11.74 28.55 -13.87
CA ARG A 658 12.26 28.21 -15.21
C ARG A 658 12.16 26.72 -15.58
N GLY A 659 11.79 25.85 -14.63
CA GLY A 659 11.58 24.41 -14.83
C GLY A 659 10.11 24.02 -14.98
N ILE A 660 9.17 24.70 -14.32
CA ILE A 660 7.72 24.43 -14.43
C ILE A 660 7.20 24.65 -15.85
N SER A 661 7.77 25.62 -16.58
CA SER A 661 7.54 25.85 -18.01
C SER A 661 8.17 24.81 -18.96
N ARG A 662 8.73 23.71 -18.43
CA ARG A 662 9.42 22.64 -19.19
C ARG A 662 8.80 21.25 -18.98
N LEU A 663 7.50 21.16 -18.70
CA LEU A 663 6.74 19.92 -18.94
C LEU A 663 7.02 19.43 -20.38
N ALA A 664 7.30 18.13 -20.54
CA ALA A 664 7.50 17.44 -21.82
C ALA A 664 8.78 17.74 -22.66
N LEU A 665 9.96 17.92 -22.04
CA LEU A 665 11.26 17.82 -22.76
C LEU A 665 12.06 16.53 -22.45
N GLY A 666 12.45 16.30 -21.20
CA GLY A 666 13.20 15.09 -20.77
C GLY A 666 12.42 13.77 -20.81
N LEU A 667 11.26 13.75 -21.48
CA LEU A 667 10.40 12.60 -21.78
C LEU A 667 10.38 12.27 -23.29
N PHE A 668 10.94 13.14 -24.14
CA PHE A 668 10.80 13.08 -25.61
C PHE A 668 12.16 13.14 -26.33
N VAL A 669 13.22 12.65 -25.68
CA VAL A 669 14.49 12.34 -26.35
C VAL A 669 14.23 11.21 -27.35
N HIS A 670 14.58 11.44 -28.61
CA HIS A 670 14.29 10.49 -29.70
C HIS A 670 14.93 9.13 -29.43
N GLY A 671 14.13 8.08 -29.51
CA GLY A 671 14.55 6.70 -29.27
C GLY A 671 14.46 6.19 -27.83
N TRP A 672 14.07 6.99 -26.82
CA TRP A 672 13.85 6.50 -25.45
C TRP A 672 12.81 5.38 -25.42
N SER A 673 13.23 4.19 -24.98
CA SER A 673 12.41 2.98 -24.91
C SER A 673 12.63 2.31 -23.55
N PRO A 674 11.69 2.45 -22.59
CA PRO A 674 11.81 1.80 -21.29
C PRO A 674 11.68 0.28 -21.47
N ARG A 675 12.74 -0.46 -21.16
CA ARG A 675 12.74 -1.93 -21.15
C ARG A 675 13.03 -2.42 -19.74
N ILE A 676 12.24 -3.39 -19.30
CA ILE A 676 12.48 -4.08 -18.04
C ILE A 676 13.60 -5.11 -18.27
N ALA A 677 14.62 -5.07 -17.43
CA ALA A 677 15.74 -6.01 -17.41
C ALA A 677 15.98 -6.50 -15.98
N PHE A 678 16.64 -7.64 -15.80
CA PHE A 678 17.09 -8.07 -14.47
C PHE A 678 18.06 -7.05 -13.88
N ASP A 679 17.94 -6.84 -12.56
CA ASP A 679 18.72 -5.85 -11.85
C ASP A 679 20.18 -6.27 -11.79
N ASP A 680 21.05 -5.31 -12.11
CA ASP A 680 22.50 -5.45 -12.10
C ASP A 680 22.96 -4.40 -11.12
N VAL A 681 23.30 -4.83 -9.90
CA VAL A 681 23.75 -3.92 -8.83
C VAL A 681 25.02 -3.17 -9.21
N SER A 682 25.77 -3.60 -10.25
CA SER A 682 26.90 -2.83 -10.76
C SER A 682 26.49 -1.68 -11.69
N ARG A 683 25.31 -1.72 -12.31
CA ARG A 683 24.82 -0.68 -13.26
C ARG A 683 23.87 0.27 -12.57
N TYR A 684 23.77 1.50 -13.05
CA TYR A 684 22.74 2.43 -12.59
C TYR A 684 21.36 2.04 -13.15
N ALA A 685 20.32 2.47 -12.46
CA ALA A 685 18.96 2.49 -12.95
C ALA A 685 18.20 3.66 -12.33
N PHE A 686 17.32 4.30 -13.11
CA PHE A 686 16.43 5.36 -12.58
C PHE A 686 15.36 4.79 -11.65
N VAL A 687 14.96 3.53 -11.87
CA VAL A 687 14.11 2.73 -10.97
C VAL A 687 14.71 1.34 -10.83
N ARG A 688 14.95 0.91 -9.59
CA ARG A 688 15.22 -0.49 -9.19
C ARG A 688 14.05 -1.02 -8.35
N GLY A 689 13.78 -2.31 -8.46
CA GLY A 689 12.79 -3.04 -7.65
C GLY A 689 12.45 -4.38 -8.30
N ALA A 690 12.08 -5.40 -7.52
CA ALA A 690 11.85 -6.80 -7.96
C ALA A 690 13.09 -7.66 -8.23
N GLY A 691 14.30 -7.15 -8.02
CA GLY A 691 15.45 -7.69 -8.77
C GLY A 691 15.30 -7.42 -10.28
N LEU A 692 14.53 -6.39 -10.64
CA LEU A 692 14.44 -5.80 -11.97
C LEU A 692 14.93 -4.35 -11.91
N ARG A 693 15.45 -3.87 -13.03
CA ARG A 693 15.77 -2.47 -13.28
C ARG A 693 15.09 -1.97 -14.53
N LEU A 694 14.69 -0.71 -14.51
CA LEU A 694 14.23 -0.03 -15.72
C LEU A 694 15.46 0.35 -16.56
N GLN A 695 15.79 -0.47 -17.56
CA GLN A 695 16.83 -0.18 -18.55
C GLN A 695 16.25 0.79 -19.59
N GLU A 696 16.77 2.02 -19.61
CA GLU A 696 16.47 3.00 -20.63
C GLU A 696 17.24 2.66 -21.92
N LEU A 697 16.67 1.80 -22.78
CA LEU A 697 17.21 1.61 -24.13
C LEU A 697 17.02 2.92 -24.92
N ASN A 698 17.99 3.23 -25.77
CA ASN A 698 17.90 4.34 -26.71
C ASN A 698 18.28 3.84 -28.10
N GLY A 699 17.61 4.31 -29.15
CA GLY A 699 18.10 4.10 -30.54
C GLY A 699 19.54 4.58 -30.73
N LEU A 700 19.95 5.59 -29.94
CA LEU A 700 21.28 6.17 -29.87
C LEU A 700 22.32 5.33 -29.10
N GLU A 701 21.94 4.21 -28.46
CA GLU A 701 22.83 3.38 -27.65
C GLU A 701 24.07 2.91 -28.44
N LYS A 702 23.90 2.57 -29.73
CA LYS A 702 25.03 2.20 -30.61
C LYS A 702 25.97 3.36 -30.92
N ALA A 703 25.46 4.59 -31.05
CA ALA A 703 26.27 5.78 -31.31
C ALA A 703 27.02 6.24 -30.03
N ARG A 704 26.30 6.32 -28.90
CA ARG A 704 26.87 6.66 -27.59
C ARG A 704 27.92 5.64 -27.13
N ALA A 705 27.68 4.35 -27.33
CA ALA A 705 28.66 3.31 -27.01
C ALA A 705 29.91 3.37 -27.91
N ARG A 706 29.79 3.71 -29.21
CA ARG A 706 30.96 3.99 -30.05
C ARG A 706 31.78 5.14 -29.48
N GLN A 707 31.13 6.26 -29.15
CA GLN A 707 31.82 7.46 -28.65
C GLN A 707 32.49 7.23 -27.29
N SER A 708 31.81 6.63 -26.32
CA SER A 708 32.41 6.33 -25.00
C SER A 708 33.51 5.26 -25.05
N ASN A 709 33.56 4.42 -26.08
CA ASN A 709 34.68 3.50 -26.33
C ASN A 709 35.83 4.16 -27.12
N ALA A 710 35.56 5.28 -27.80
CA ALA A 710 36.56 6.09 -28.50
C ALA A 710 37.18 7.18 -27.60
N GLU A 711 36.46 7.61 -26.56
CA GLU A 711 36.96 8.38 -25.40
C GLU A 711 37.98 7.53 -24.61
N LYS A 712 39.20 7.43 -25.15
CA LYS A 712 40.29 6.59 -24.61
C LYS A 712 40.58 6.91 -23.14
N MET A 713 40.25 5.98 -22.26
CA MET A 713 40.79 5.97 -20.90
C MET A 713 42.29 5.62 -20.92
N SER A 714 43.13 6.62 -20.66
CA SER A 714 44.46 6.43 -20.09
C SER A 714 44.41 6.93 -18.64
N ASP A 715 45.02 6.18 -17.72
CA ASP A 715 45.39 6.67 -16.38
C ASP A 715 44.25 7.26 -15.50
N GLY A 716 43.00 6.90 -15.78
CA GLY A 716 41.84 7.15 -14.90
C GLY A 716 41.19 8.54 -14.99
N LEU A 717 41.70 9.43 -15.85
CA LEU A 717 41.15 10.77 -16.11
C LEU A 717 40.60 10.84 -17.54
N LEU A 718 39.37 11.34 -17.69
CA LEU A 718 38.70 11.47 -19.00
C LEU A 718 39.00 12.85 -19.57
N ILE A 719 39.77 12.89 -20.67
CA ILE A 719 40.03 14.10 -21.46
C ILE A 719 39.14 14.07 -22.72
N PRO A 720 38.10 14.91 -22.81
CA PRO A 720 37.25 14.97 -23.99
C PRO A 720 37.96 15.56 -25.22
N THR A 721 37.51 15.20 -26.41
CA THR A 721 38.03 15.74 -27.67
C THR A 721 37.34 17.03 -28.13
N LEU A 722 36.25 17.44 -27.48
CA LEU A 722 35.57 18.70 -27.76
C LEU A 722 35.96 19.78 -26.75
N GLU A 723 36.38 20.94 -27.25
CA GLU A 723 36.51 22.17 -26.44
C GLU A 723 35.34 23.11 -26.78
N LEU A 724 34.52 23.45 -25.79
CA LEU A 724 33.42 24.42 -25.91
C LEU A 724 33.76 25.68 -25.11
N TYR A 725 33.85 26.81 -25.81
CA TYR A 725 33.92 28.14 -25.21
C TYR A 725 32.49 28.65 -25.07
N ASP A 726 32.08 28.97 -23.84
CA ASP A 726 30.66 28.98 -23.45
C ASP A 726 30.31 30.07 -22.42
N ILE A 727 29.01 30.43 -22.33
CA ILE A 727 28.46 31.42 -21.40
C ILE A 727 27.17 30.85 -20.79
N GLU A 728 27.08 30.78 -19.45
CA GLU A 728 25.96 30.12 -18.77
C GLU A 728 24.62 30.81 -19.08
N ASP A 729 24.58 32.15 -18.98
CA ASP A 729 23.37 32.96 -19.18
C ASP A 729 23.00 33.22 -20.65
N ASP A 730 23.78 32.72 -21.63
CA ASP A 730 23.43 32.84 -23.04
C ASP A 730 22.54 31.70 -23.53
N GLY A 731 21.48 32.06 -24.26
CA GLY A 731 20.51 31.12 -24.83
C GLY A 731 21.08 30.26 -25.97
N SER A 732 22.08 30.75 -26.70
CA SER A 732 22.72 30.01 -27.79
C SER A 732 23.68 28.94 -27.25
N CYS A 733 24.50 29.31 -26.27
CA CYS A 733 25.33 28.43 -25.46
C CYS A 733 24.49 27.34 -24.82
N ARG A 734 23.39 27.71 -24.13
CA ARG A 734 22.46 26.76 -23.53
C ARG A 734 21.89 25.75 -24.53
N LEU A 735 21.53 26.19 -25.74
CA LEU A 735 21.02 25.29 -26.78
C LEU A 735 22.09 24.25 -27.21
N VAL A 736 23.35 24.66 -27.31
CA VAL A 736 24.49 23.76 -27.55
C VAL A 736 24.71 22.81 -26.36
N ARG A 737 24.67 23.29 -25.11
CA ARG A 737 24.76 22.45 -23.91
C ARG A 737 23.63 21.41 -23.84
N GLU A 738 22.39 21.79 -24.19
CA GLU A 738 21.24 20.88 -24.26
C GLU A 738 21.44 19.81 -25.35
N VAL A 739 21.98 20.17 -26.54
CA VAL A 739 22.31 19.19 -27.59
C VAL A 739 23.46 18.26 -27.18
N LEU A 740 24.54 18.76 -26.56
CA LEU A 740 25.63 17.92 -26.04
C LEU A 740 25.14 16.94 -24.95
N ASN A 741 24.18 17.36 -24.12
CA ASN A 741 23.50 16.48 -23.16
C ASN A 741 22.61 15.43 -23.84
N ILE A 742 21.91 15.77 -24.93
CA ILE A 742 21.06 14.85 -25.71
C ILE A 742 21.93 13.80 -26.45
N LEU A 743 23.09 14.21 -26.97
CA LEU A 743 24.02 13.33 -27.66
C LEU A 743 24.87 12.48 -26.71
N ASP A 744 24.94 12.85 -25.42
CA ASP A 744 25.77 12.19 -24.39
C ASP A 744 27.28 12.26 -24.75
N VAL A 745 27.75 13.42 -25.20
CA VAL A 745 29.15 13.67 -25.59
C VAL A 745 29.83 14.53 -24.53
N ALA A 746 30.95 14.07 -23.97
CA ALA A 746 31.73 14.83 -23.02
C ALA A 746 32.47 15.99 -23.70
N TYR A 747 32.71 17.09 -22.98
CA TYR A 747 33.44 18.26 -23.51
C TYR A 747 34.20 19.01 -22.42
N VAL A 748 35.33 19.62 -22.79
CA VAL A 748 36.03 20.60 -21.96
C VAL A 748 35.29 21.93 -22.11
N CYS A 749 34.69 22.40 -21.03
CA CYS A 749 34.10 23.73 -20.95
C CYS A 749 35.17 24.76 -20.57
N LYS A 750 35.28 25.82 -21.38
CA LYS A 750 36.12 27.00 -21.14
C LYS A 750 35.22 28.22 -20.90
N PRO A 751 34.97 28.61 -19.64
CA PRO A 751 34.01 29.67 -19.34
C PRO A 751 34.44 31.05 -19.87
N CYS A 752 33.59 31.65 -20.69
CA CYS A 752 33.78 33.00 -21.25
C CYS A 752 32.85 34.03 -20.60
N SER A 753 32.66 33.97 -19.28
CA SER A 753 31.87 34.94 -18.50
C SER A 753 32.39 36.37 -18.69
N GLN A 754 31.51 37.39 -18.76
CA GLN A 754 31.89 38.74 -19.23
C GLN A 754 33.05 39.40 -18.46
N HIS A 755 33.22 39.08 -17.18
CA HIS A 755 34.25 39.67 -16.32
C HIS A 755 35.61 38.93 -16.38
N LEU A 756 35.74 37.92 -17.24
CA LEU A 756 36.93 37.08 -17.37
C LEU A 756 37.51 37.14 -18.79
N SER A 757 38.81 37.44 -18.88
CA SER A 757 39.54 37.59 -20.13
C SER A 757 40.21 36.31 -20.64
N LYS A 758 40.73 35.45 -19.75
CA LYS A 758 41.62 34.31 -20.07
C LYS A 758 41.18 33.52 -21.32
N TYR A 759 40.00 32.91 -21.31
CA TYR A 759 39.53 32.07 -22.42
C TYR A 759 38.97 32.87 -23.61
N ARG A 760 38.66 34.17 -23.44
CA ARG A 760 38.41 35.07 -24.58
C ARG A 760 39.70 35.33 -25.35
N SER A 761 40.76 35.75 -24.66
CA SER A 761 42.03 36.06 -25.31
C SER A 761 42.71 34.83 -25.89
N GLU A 762 42.49 33.65 -25.29
CA GLU A 762 42.84 32.36 -25.90
C GLU A 762 42.06 32.12 -27.22
N LEU A 763 40.74 32.38 -27.24
CA LEU A 763 39.89 32.25 -28.42
C LEU A 763 40.24 33.28 -29.52
N GLU A 764 40.65 34.49 -29.14
CA GLU A 764 41.18 35.51 -30.05
C GLU A 764 42.48 35.06 -30.72
N LEU A 765 43.44 34.55 -29.93
CA LEU A 765 44.71 34.01 -30.43
C LEU A 765 44.51 32.80 -31.35
N LEU A 766 43.58 31.88 -31.02
CA LEU A 766 43.26 30.69 -31.82
C LEU A 766 42.54 30.98 -33.15
N ARG A 767 42.14 32.25 -33.38
CA ARG A 767 41.37 32.71 -34.55
C ARG A 767 42.02 33.88 -35.30
N GLY A 768 42.94 34.62 -34.68
CA GLY A 768 43.60 35.80 -35.28
C GLY A 768 42.70 37.03 -35.43
N VAL A 769 41.57 37.09 -34.71
CA VAL A 769 40.56 38.16 -34.82
C VAL A 769 40.02 38.50 -33.41
N PRO A 770 39.86 39.79 -33.04
CA PRO A 770 39.24 40.19 -31.77
C PRO A 770 37.81 39.66 -31.61
N THR A 771 37.45 39.23 -30.40
CA THR A 771 36.22 38.47 -30.14
C THR A 771 35.15 39.35 -29.50
N GLY A 772 34.24 39.88 -30.33
CA GLY A 772 32.95 40.39 -29.88
C GLY A 772 32.04 39.26 -29.35
N SER A 773 31.05 39.62 -28.53
CA SER A 773 30.13 38.66 -27.89
C SER A 773 29.25 37.85 -28.87
N GLU A 774 29.17 38.25 -30.14
CA GLU A 774 28.37 37.61 -31.19
C GLU A 774 29.00 36.30 -31.74
N GLN A 775 30.08 35.83 -31.14
CA GLN A 775 30.95 34.77 -31.70
C GLN A 775 31.13 33.57 -30.74
N ILE A 776 30.23 33.46 -29.76
CA ILE A 776 30.14 32.40 -28.74
C ILE A 776 28.66 31.91 -28.75
N PRO A 777 28.34 30.60 -28.64
CA PRO A 777 29.23 29.47 -28.40
C PRO A 777 30.21 29.20 -29.55
N TYR A 778 31.37 28.65 -29.20
CA TYR A 778 32.39 28.22 -30.16
C TYR A 778 32.89 26.83 -29.79
N LEU A 779 32.87 25.92 -30.77
CA LEU A 779 33.34 24.54 -30.62
C LEU A 779 34.61 24.31 -31.46
N ARG A 780 35.63 23.72 -30.84
CA ARG A 780 36.78 23.11 -31.50
C ARG A 780 36.73 21.61 -31.26
N ASP A 781 37.01 20.82 -32.29
CA ASP A 781 37.37 19.41 -32.11
C ASP A 781 38.90 19.26 -32.14
N THR A 782 39.46 18.46 -31.24
CA THR A 782 40.90 18.17 -31.18
C THR A 782 41.31 16.96 -32.01
N ARG A 783 40.36 16.21 -32.59
CA ARG A 783 40.62 15.09 -33.52
C ARG A 783 41.01 15.57 -34.92
N ASP A 784 40.49 16.72 -35.34
CA ASP A 784 40.93 17.46 -36.54
C ASP A 784 40.89 18.96 -36.24
N GLU A 785 42.05 19.61 -36.16
CA GLU A 785 42.19 21.03 -35.83
C GLU A 785 41.54 21.99 -36.84
N ARG A 786 41.12 21.48 -38.01
CA ARG A 786 40.34 22.21 -39.01
C ARG A 786 38.88 22.38 -38.58
N VAL A 787 38.39 21.54 -37.67
CA VAL A 787 37.01 21.58 -37.16
C VAL A 787 36.87 22.67 -36.10
N LYS A 788 36.54 23.86 -36.59
CA LYS A 788 36.23 25.05 -35.80
C LYS A 788 34.82 25.53 -36.19
N LYS A 789 33.91 25.66 -35.23
CA LYS A 789 32.49 26.01 -35.45
C LYS A 789 32.09 27.19 -34.56
N ILE A 790 31.47 28.22 -35.16
CA ILE A 790 31.01 29.44 -34.49
C ILE A 790 29.49 29.45 -34.52
N GLY A 791 28.85 29.74 -33.39
CA GLY A 791 27.40 29.91 -33.27
C GLY A 791 26.60 28.61 -33.19
N PRO A 792 25.37 28.66 -32.65
CA PRO A 792 24.62 27.47 -32.25
C PRO A 792 24.28 26.57 -33.44
N ASP A 793 23.76 27.11 -34.54
CA ASP A 793 23.27 26.29 -35.66
C ASP A 793 24.40 25.49 -36.35
N ALA A 794 25.56 26.11 -36.54
CA ALA A 794 26.72 25.45 -37.15
C ALA A 794 27.38 24.41 -36.23
N ILE A 795 27.35 24.64 -34.92
CA ILE A 795 27.77 23.65 -33.91
C ILE A 795 26.78 22.49 -33.89
N ILE A 796 25.49 22.76 -33.75
CA ILE A 796 24.44 21.73 -33.64
C ILE A 796 24.36 20.88 -34.91
N GLN A 797 24.47 21.50 -36.11
CA GLN A 797 24.56 20.75 -37.36
C GLN A 797 25.82 19.88 -37.43
N TYR A 798 26.97 20.38 -36.96
CA TYR A 798 28.18 19.55 -36.88
C TYR A 798 27.98 18.35 -35.95
N LEU A 799 27.47 18.59 -34.74
CA LEU A 799 27.26 17.55 -33.73
C LEU A 799 26.28 16.45 -34.19
N TYR A 800 25.17 16.79 -34.86
CA TYR A 800 24.25 15.78 -35.43
C TYR A 800 24.84 15.04 -36.63
N ASN A 801 25.65 15.70 -37.47
CA ASN A 801 26.32 15.04 -38.59
C ASN A 801 27.42 14.06 -38.11
N GLU A 802 28.18 14.45 -37.08
CA GLU A 802 29.32 13.71 -36.56
C GLU A 802 28.92 12.53 -35.66
N TYR A 803 27.96 12.74 -34.75
CA TYR A 803 27.61 11.77 -33.71
C TYR A 803 26.28 11.03 -33.95
N LEU A 804 25.59 11.31 -35.08
CA LEU A 804 24.25 10.79 -35.37
C LEU A 804 23.99 10.54 -36.87
N ASP A 805 25.05 10.37 -37.66
CA ASP A 805 25.03 10.08 -39.11
C ASP A 805 24.17 11.06 -39.95
N GLY A 806 23.86 12.25 -39.41
CA GLY A 806 23.07 13.31 -40.04
C GLY A 806 21.56 13.26 -39.81
N GLU A 807 21.02 12.27 -39.08
CA GLU A 807 19.59 12.26 -38.73
C GLU A 807 19.27 13.40 -37.73
N LYS A 808 18.31 14.25 -38.09
CA LYS A 808 17.78 15.30 -37.20
C LYS A 808 16.49 14.81 -36.52
N PRO A 809 16.29 15.08 -35.22
CA PRO A 809 15.08 14.66 -34.51
C PRO A 809 13.82 15.31 -35.09
N SER A 810 12.67 14.64 -34.93
CA SER A 810 11.43 15.02 -35.61
C SER A 810 10.88 16.40 -35.21
N PHE A 811 10.02 16.93 -36.08
CA PHE A 811 9.37 18.26 -36.03
C PHE A 811 8.94 18.75 -34.63
N LEU A 812 8.44 17.89 -33.74
CA LEU A 812 8.06 18.27 -32.38
C LEU A 812 9.22 18.85 -31.55
N VAL A 813 10.45 18.38 -31.76
CA VAL A 813 11.65 18.94 -31.10
C VAL A 813 11.98 20.34 -31.67
N SER A 814 11.77 20.54 -32.98
CA SER A 814 12.02 21.84 -33.62
C SER A 814 11.06 22.95 -33.15
N LEU A 815 9.84 22.58 -32.74
CA LEU A 815 8.82 23.52 -32.27
C LEU A 815 9.21 24.22 -30.96
N VAL A 816 10.02 23.58 -30.11
CA VAL A 816 10.41 24.12 -28.80
C VAL A 816 11.45 25.25 -28.93
N GLY A 817 12.23 25.25 -30.01
CA GLY A 817 13.21 26.31 -30.33
C GLY A 817 12.59 27.69 -30.60
N TRP A 818 11.26 27.78 -30.74
CA TRP A 818 10.54 29.05 -30.83
C TRP A 818 10.28 29.70 -29.46
N PHE A 819 10.17 28.90 -28.38
CA PHE A 819 9.87 29.41 -27.03
C PHE A 819 11.12 29.88 -26.27
N SER A 820 12.30 29.34 -26.59
CA SER A 820 13.57 29.67 -25.90
C SER A 820 14.06 31.11 -26.13
N LYS A 821 13.53 31.84 -27.11
CA LYS A 821 13.86 33.27 -27.35
C LYS A 821 13.19 34.24 -26.37
N ALA A 822 12.30 33.78 -25.49
CA ALA A 822 11.37 34.64 -24.74
C ALA A 822 11.70 34.86 -23.24
N SER A 823 12.98 34.83 -22.82
CA SER A 823 13.32 35.17 -21.42
C SER A 823 14.73 35.75 -21.18
N ALA A 824 15.20 36.69 -22.01
CA ALA A 824 16.40 37.46 -21.72
C ALA A 824 16.09 38.66 -20.80
N ARG A 825 16.18 38.47 -19.48
CA ARG A 825 16.16 39.56 -18.48
C ARG A 825 17.45 39.52 -17.67
N THR A 826 18.20 40.61 -17.73
CA THR A 826 19.46 40.80 -17.00
C THR A 826 19.21 41.03 -15.50
N ASN A 827 19.50 40.02 -14.68
CA ASN A 827 19.63 40.18 -13.23
C ASN A 827 21.09 40.45 -12.86
N LYS A 828 21.31 41.16 -11.74
CA LYS A 828 22.64 41.64 -11.32
C LYS A 828 23.58 40.48 -11.01
N THR A 829 24.79 40.53 -11.57
CA THR A 829 25.90 39.65 -11.20
C THR A 829 26.35 39.94 -9.76
N SER A 830 26.41 38.89 -8.95
CA SER A 830 27.20 38.86 -7.71
C SER A 830 28.68 38.77 -8.12
N GLY A 831 29.34 39.91 -8.22
CA GLY A 831 30.72 40.00 -8.72
C GLY A 831 31.73 39.32 -7.79
N PHE A 832 32.01 38.04 -8.02
CA PHE A 832 33.20 37.37 -7.50
C PHE A 832 34.43 37.78 -8.33
N THR A 833 35.56 37.97 -7.65
CA THR A 833 36.86 38.13 -8.32
C THR A 833 37.29 36.79 -8.93
N GLY A 834 37.75 36.82 -10.19
CA GLY A 834 38.18 35.63 -10.90
C GLY A 834 39.35 34.93 -10.23
N SER A 835 39.41 33.61 -10.32
CA SER A 835 40.43 32.81 -9.62
C SER A 835 41.85 33.21 -10.03
N SER A 836 42.70 33.46 -9.03
CA SER A 836 44.15 33.63 -9.19
C SER A 836 44.88 32.29 -9.34
N THR A 837 44.22 31.17 -9.03
CA THR A 837 44.81 29.83 -9.00
C THR A 837 44.91 29.25 -10.41
N VAL A 838 46.13 28.90 -10.82
CA VAL A 838 46.35 28.10 -12.03
C VAL A 838 46.04 26.64 -11.69
N LEU A 839 44.93 26.11 -12.22
CA LEU A 839 44.69 24.67 -12.20
C LEU A 839 45.73 23.96 -13.06
N GLU A 840 46.34 22.89 -12.53
CA GLU A 840 47.18 21.98 -13.31
C GLU A 840 46.32 21.04 -14.16
N GLN A 841 45.14 20.67 -13.64
CA GLN A 841 44.15 19.82 -14.34
C GLN A 841 42.73 20.42 -14.23
N PRO A 842 41.90 20.32 -15.28
CA PRO A 842 40.52 20.81 -15.24
C PRO A 842 39.68 20.01 -14.23
N LEU A 843 38.74 20.67 -13.57
CA LEU A 843 37.79 20.01 -12.65
C LEU A 843 36.87 19.07 -13.44
N VAL A 844 36.37 18.00 -12.82
CA VAL A 844 35.44 17.05 -13.46
C VAL A 844 34.04 17.22 -12.89
N PHE A 845 33.10 17.61 -13.75
CA PHE A 845 31.74 17.99 -13.35
C PHE A 845 30.69 17.04 -13.99
N TRP A 846 30.10 16.18 -13.16
CA TRP A 846 29.04 15.25 -13.56
C TRP A 846 27.69 15.97 -13.45
N ALA A 847 27.04 16.20 -14.59
CA ALA A 847 25.98 17.20 -14.70
C ALA A 847 24.80 16.78 -15.60
N TYR A 848 23.65 17.42 -15.41
CA TYR A 848 22.48 17.28 -16.28
C TYR A 848 21.82 18.65 -16.49
N GLU A 849 21.69 19.08 -17.76
CA GLU A 849 21.32 20.47 -18.11
C GLU A 849 19.97 20.95 -17.59
N ALA A 850 19.01 20.02 -17.36
CA ALA A 850 17.71 20.36 -16.80
C ALA A 850 17.63 20.27 -15.26
N SER A 851 18.74 19.97 -14.57
CA SER A 851 18.80 19.99 -13.11
C SER A 851 19.08 21.41 -12.59
N PRO A 852 18.21 22.01 -11.76
CA PRO A 852 18.45 23.34 -11.20
C PRO A 852 19.69 23.35 -10.29
N PHE A 853 19.96 22.22 -9.60
CA PHE A 853 21.14 22.03 -8.77
C PHE A 853 22.45 22.05 -9.58
N CYS A 854 22.44 21.52 -10.81
CA CYS A 854 23.59 21.58 -11.70
C CYS A 854 23.84 23.02 -12.21
N ALA A 855 22.77 23.78 -12.50
CA ALA A 855 22.91 25.18 -12.90
C ALA A 855 23.54 26.05 -11.81
N VAL A 856 23.20 25.84 -10.53
CA VAL A 856 23.80 26.54 -9.39
C VAL A 856 25.32 26.28 -9.29
N VAL A 857 25.76 25.01 -9.38
CA VAL A 857 27.19 24.67 -9.37
C VAL A 857 27.91 25.24 -10.60
N ARG A 858 27.29 25.16 -11.78
CA ARG A 858 27.91 25.64 -13.01
C ARG A 858 28.04 27.17 -13.06
N LYS A 859 27.05 27.91 -12.54
CA LYS A 859 27.16 29.36 -12.32
C LYS A 859 28.44 29.69 -11.53
N ALA A 860 28.69 29.00 -10.42
CA ALA A 860 29.92 29.21 -9.62
C ALA A 860 31.21 28.87 -10.38
N LEU A 861 31.24 27.76 -11.15
CA LEU A 861 32.38 27.42 -12.02
C LEU A 861 32.66 28.51 -13.08
N TYR A 862 31.61 29.13 -13.61
CA TYR A 862 31.69 30.19 -14.61
C TYR A 862 32.04 31.56 -14.00
N GLU A 863 31.54 31.89 -12.80
CA GLU A 863 31.90 33.11 -12.05
C GLU A 863 33.38 33.09 -11.64
N LEU A 864 33.89 31.94 -11.19
CA LEU A 864 35.30 31.76 -10.81
C LEU A 864 36.26 31.60 -12.01
N GLY A 865 35.74 31.24 -13.18
CA GLY A 865 36.54 31.07 -14.42
C GLY A 865 37.25 29.72 -14.55
N LEU A 866 36.72 28.68 -13.90
CA LEU A 866 37.40 27.40 -13.76
C LEU A 866 37.13 26.51 -14.99
N PRO A 867 38.15 26.10 -15.75
CA PRO A 867 37.99 25.16 -16.85
C PRO A 867 37.60 23.79 -16.29
N HIS A 868 36.62 23.14 -16.89
CA HIS A 868 36.09 21.88 -16.36
C HIS A 868 35.64 20.94 -17.46
N VAL A 869 35.91 19.65 -17.28
CA VAL A 869 35.35 18.56 -18.07
C VAL A 869 33.90 18.37 -17.65
N VAL A 870 32.96 18.62 -18.56
CA VAL A 870 31.56 18.28 -18.36
C VAL A 870 31.35 16.83 -18.78
N LEU A 871 30.82 16.03 -17.86
CA LEU A 871 30.38 14.66 -18.09
C LEU A 871 28.84 14.63 -18.07
N PRO A 872 28.18 14.63 -19.25
CA PRO A 872 26.72 14.57 -19.31
C PRO A 872 26.20 13.31 -18.64
N CYS A 873 25.17 13.50 -17.81
CA CYS A 873 24.47 12.45 -17.07
C CYS A 873 22.96 12.48 -17.39
N ALA A 874 22.59 12.81 -18.64
CA ALA A 874 21.20 12.84 -19.11
C ALA A 874 20.53 11.46 -19.02
N ARG A 875 19.20 11.39 -19.15
CA ARG A 875 18.47 10.10 -19.13
C ARG A 875 18.99 9.18 -20.24
N GLY A 876 19.22 7.91 -19.90
CA GLY A 876 19.87 6.94 -20.78
C GLY A 876 21.34 7.25 -21.13
N SER A 877 22.05 8.03 -20.31
CA SER A 877 23.51 8.17 -20.37
C SER A 877 24.20 7.04 -19.61
N ILE A 878 25.21 6.43 -20.24
CA ILE A 878 26.04 5.37 -19.62
C ILE A 878 27.01 5.92 -18.56
N ARG A 879 27.24 7.24 -18.53
CA ARG A 879 28.04 7.89 -17.46
C ARG A 879 27.34 7.80 -16.10
N ARG A 880 26.02 7.54 -16.07
CA ARG A 880 25.28 7.25 -14.83
C ARG A 880 25.70 5.90 -14.20
N ASP A 881 25.93 4.86 -15.02
CA ASP A 881 26.52 3.59 -14.57
C ASP A 881 27.94 3.83 -14.03
N ALA A 882 28.75 4.62 -14.75
CA ALA A 882 30.13 4.90 -14.37
C ALA A 882 30.22 5.65 -13.02
N LEU A 883 29.41 6.68 -12.81
CA LEU A 883 29.35 7.41 -11.53
C LEU A 883 28.88 6.49 -10.40
N TYR A 884 27.82 5.69 -10.63
CA TYR A 884 27.34 4.74 -9.63
C TYR A 884 28.41 3.72 -9.22
N LYS A 885 29.20 3.20 -10.16
CA LYS A 885 30.35 2.33 -9.87
C LYS A 885 31.48 3.04 -9.12
N ARG A 886 31.69 4.33 -9.36
CA ARG A 886 32.79 5.13 -8.81
C ARG A 886 32.56 5.52 -7.34
N VAL A 887 31.32 5.80 -6.94
CA VAL A 887 30.98 6.32 -5.59
C VAL A 887 29.79 5.64 -4.90
N GLY A 888 29.25 4.54 -5.44
CA GLY A 888 28.20 3.73 -4.81
C GLY A 888 26.79 4.35 -4.80
N ALA A 889 26.65 5.58 -5.31
CA ALA A 889 25.39 6.31 -5.44
C ALA A 889 25.38 7.11 -6.75
N PHE A 890 24.19 7.52 -7.20
CA PHE A 890 24.05 8.46 -8.32
C PHE A 890 23.21 9.66 -7.86
N GLN A 891 23.84 10.82 -7.84
CA GLN A 891 23.20 12.12 -7.68
C GLN A 891 24.03 13.14 -8.47
N VAL A 892 23.37 14.11 -9.09
CA VAL A 892 24.04 15.22 -9.80
C VAL A 892 23.44 16.56 -9.35
N PRO A 893 24.25 17.59 -9.05
CA PRO A 893 25.68 17.71 -9.33
C PRO A 893 26.56 16.82 -8.45
N PHE A 894 27.66 16.35 -9.04
CA PHE A 894 28.79 15.75 -8.35
C PHE A 894 30.07 16.32 -8.98
N LEU A 895 31.01 16.77 -8.15
CA LEU A 895 32.26 17.39 -8.57
C LEU A 895 33.43 16.54 -8.07
N GLU A 896 34.42 16.32 -8.94
CA GLU A 896 35.75 15.83 -8.56
C GLU A 896 36.81 16.87 -8.92
N ASP A 897 37.76 17.07 -8.02
CA ASP A 897 38.90 17.96 -8.21
C ASP A 897 40.22 17.16 -8.21
N PRO A 898 40.85 16.94 -9.37
CA PRO A 898 42.13 16.24 -9.46
C PRO A 898 43.28 16.97 -8.77
N ASN A 899 43.19 18.30 -8.58
CA ASN A 899 44.25 19.13 -8.02
C ASN A 899 44.35 18.99 -6.48
N THR A 900 43.28 18.54 -5.82
CA THR A 900 43.22 18.35 -4.36
C THR A 900 42.83 16.93 -3.92
N GLY A 901 42.37 16.09 -4.84
CA GLY A 901 41.82 14.76 -4.55
C GLY A 901 40.43 14.78 -3.91
N VAL A 902 39.77 15.94 -3.84
CA VAL A 902 38.45 16.09 -3.22
C VAL A 902 37.34 15.71 -4.20
N SER A 903 36.32 15.01 -3.71
CA SER A 903 35.10 14.69 -4.46
C SER A 903 33.86 14.84 -3.58
N LEU A 904 32.83 15.52 -4.11
CA LEU A 904 31.70 16.03 -3.32
C LEU A 904 30.36 15.93 -4.06
N PHE A 905 29.32 15.58 -3.30
CA PHE A 905 27.90 15.76 -3.66
C PHE A 905 27.37 17.10 -3.11
N GLU A 906 26.09 17.39 -3.42
CA GLU A 906 25.30 18.56 -3.00
C GLU A 906 25.75 19.91 -3.58
N SER A 907 24.81 20.66 -4.15
CA SER A 907 25.10 21.95 -4.78
C SER A 907 25.58 23.02 -3.79
N SER A 908 25.21 22.93 -2.51
CA SER A 908 25.76 23.75 -1.43
C SER A 908 27.23 23.44 -1.20
N ASP A 909 27.51 22.18 -0.88
CA ASP A 909 28.79 21.74 -0.36
C ASP A 909 29.87 21.86 -1.47
N ILE A 910 29.48 21.64 -2.74
CA ILE A 910 30.30 21.92 -3.93
C ILE A 910 30.56 23.43 -4.13
N VAL A 911 29.55 24.29 -4.04
CA VAL A 911 29.74 25.75 -4.27
C VAL A 911 30.59 26.39 -3.18
N ASP A 912 30.38 26.00 -1.92
CA ASP A 912 31.16 26.53 -0.80
C ASP A 912 32.58 25.95 -0.77
N TYR A 913 32.78 24.72 -1.28
CA TYR A 913 34.10 24.18 -1.59
C TYR A 913 34.82 24.99 -2.68
N LEU A 914 34.16 25.22 -3.83
CA LEU A 914 34.74 25.98 -4.95
C LEU A 914 35.15 27.38 -4.53
N LYS A 915 34.31 28.08 -3.74
CA LYS A 915 34.66 29.39 -3.16
C LYS A 915 35.87 29.28 -2.23
N ARG A 916 35.87 28.34 -1.28
CA ARG A 916 36.95 28.19 -0.29
C ARG A 916 38.31 27.84 -0.92
N MET A 917 38.33 27.10 -2.01
CA MET A 917 39.58 26.65 -2.66
C MET A 917 40.04 27.54 -3.82
N TYR A 918 39.13 28.26 -4.49
CA TYR A 918 39.43 28.95 -5.75
C TYR A 918 38.99 30.41 -5.84
N THR A 919 38.33 30.98 -4.82
CA THR A 919 38.27 32.43 -4.68
C THR A 919 39.60 32.95 -4.12
N SER A 920 40.06 34.08 -4.66
CA SER A 920 41.27 34.82 -4.28
C SER A 920 41.11 35.60 -2.97
#